data_AF-A0A6X8QI46-F1
#
_entry.id   AF-A0A6X8QI46-F1
#
_cell.length_a   1.000
_cell.length_b   1.000
_cell.length_c   1.000
_cell.angle_alpha   90.00
_cell.angle_beta   90.00
_cell.angle_gamma   90.00
#
_symmetry.space_group_name_H-M   'P 1'
#
loop_
_entity.id
_entity.type
_entity.pdbx_description
1 polymer ?
#
loop_
_entity_poly.entity_id
_entity_poly.type
_entity_poly.pdbx_seq_one_letter_code
_entity_poly.pdbx_strand_id
1 'polypeptide(L)'
;MQSTARHQSISNEASTEVPLKEEIWNKISAFFSSEHQVEAQSCIAYLCHPPETASPEEIKSKFECLRMLAFPAYADNIQYSRGGADQYCILSENSQEILSIVFNTEGYTVEGGGKSVTYTRVTESEQASSASGSKDAVNYELIWSEWVKEAPAKEAANREEAVQRMRDCLKNNKTELRLKILGLTTIPAYIPEQITTLILDNNELKSLPENLQGNIKTLYANSNQLTSIPATLPDTIQEMELSINRITELPERLPSALQSLDLFHNKISCLPENLPEELRYLSVYDNSIRTLPAHLPSGITHLNVQSNSLTALPETLPPGLKTLEAGENALTSLPASLPPELQVLDVSKNQITVLPETLPPTITTLDVSRNALTNLPENLPAALQIMQASRNNLVRLPESLPHFRGEGPQPTRIIVEYNPFSERTIQNMQRLMSSVDYQGPRVLFAMGDFSIVRVTRPLHQAVQGWLTNLEEEDVNQWRAFETEVNAAAFSMFLDRLSDTRNTRHPDFKEQVSAWLMRLAEDSALRETAFIIAMGATISCEDRVTLAYHQMQEATLVHDAERGAFDSHLAELIMAGREIFRLEQIESLAREKVKRLFFIDEVEVFLGFQNQLRESLSLTTMTQDMRFYNVSGITESDLDEAEIRIKIAENRDFHKWFALWGPWHKVLERIAPEEWREMMAKRAECIETDEYQSRVNAELEALGIAGDPDAERMAGMRIMEEINQTLFTEIMENILLKKEVSSLMSAYWR
;
A
#
# COMPACT_ATOMS: atom_id res chain seq x y z
N MET A 1 58.87 -49.41 -7.63
CA MET A 1 58.68 -50.52 -8.59
C MET A 1 57.66 -50.06 -9.62
N GLN A 2 58.08 -49.64 -10.82
CA GLN A 2 57.23 -49.67 -12.00
C GLN A 2 58.10 -49.39 -13.21
N SER A 3 58.19 -50.40 -14.07
CA SER A 3 59.11 -50.54 -15.18
C SER A 3 58.32 -50.35 -16.46
N THR A 4 58.74 -49.34 -17.23
CA THR A 4 58.93 -49.34 -18.69
C THR A 4 57.94 -50.09 -19.60
N ALA A 5 57.34 -49.28 -20.48
CA ALA A 5 57.34 -49.39 -21.95
C ALA A 5 56.71 -50.63 -22.63
N ARG A 6 55.70 -50.38 -23.47
CA ARG A 6 55.80 -50.49 -24.93
C ARG A 6 54.49 -50.11 -25.64
N HIS A 7 54.63 -49.37 -26.73
CA HIS A 7 53.67 -49.23 -27.81
C HIS A 7 53.15 -50.60 -28.30
N GLN A 8 51.86 -50.67 -28.66
CA GLN A 8 51.42 -51.09 -29.99
C GLN A 8 49.92 -50.81 -30.17
N SER A 9 49.62 -49.78 -30.95
CA SER A 9 48.41 -49.71 -31.77
C SER A 9 48.52 -50.74 -32.90
N ILE A 10 47.37 -51.19 -33.42
CA ILE A 10 47.07 -52.03 -34.60
C ILE A 10 46.14 -53.16 -34.11
N SER A 11 44.94 -53.39 -34.61
CA SER A 11 44.08 -52.75 -35.63
C SER A 11 42.81 -53.60 -35.70
N ASN A 12 41.68 -53.00 -36.08
CA ASN A 12 40.55 -53.60 -36.81
C ASN A 12 40.34 -55.12 -36.69
N GLU A 13 39.23 -55.51 -36.07
CA GLU A 13 38.30 -56.41 -36.77
C GLU A 13 36.89 -55.84 -36.68
N ALA A 14 36.39 -55.45 -37.85
CA ALA A 14 34.99 -55.21 -38.08
C ALA A 14 34.16 -56.46 -37.76
N SER A 15 32.87 -56.24 -37.48
CA SER A 15 31.78 -57.23 -37.53
C SER A 15 31.54 -58.03 -36.24
N THR A 16 30.74 -57.51 -35.29
CA THR A 16 29.85 -58.31 -34.39
C THR A 16 28.94 -57.43 -33.50
N GLU A 17 28.48 -56.25 -33.97
CA GLU A 17 27.66 -55.30 -33.17
C GLU A 17 26.13 -55.44 -33.36
N VAL A 18 25.67 -56.19 -34.36
CA VAL A 18 24.25 -56.50 -34.62
C VAL A 18 23.69 -57.77 -33.91
N PRO A 19 24.47 -58.80 -33.47
CA PRO A 19 23.87 -60.07 -33.01
C PRO A 19 23.16 -60.03 -31.65
N LEU A 20 23.47 -59.08 -30.75
CA LEU A 20 23.03 -59.19 -29.34
C LEU A 20 21.52 -58.96 -29.16
N LYS A 21 20.99 -57.93 -29.83
CA LYS A 21 19.56 -57.55 -29.77
C LYS A 21 18.67 -58.63 -30.38
N GLU A 22 19.06 -59.18 -31.54
CA GLU A 22 18.29 -60.23 -32.21
C GLU A 22 18.34 -61.55 -31.44
N GLU A 23 19.47 -61.91 -30.85
CA GLU A 23 19.59 -63.15 -30.07
C GLU A 23 18.77 -63.11 -28.77
N ILE A 24 18.78 -61.96 -28.07
CA ILE A 24 17.96 -61.76 -26.87
C ILE A 24 16.48 -61.71 -27.26
N TRP A 25 16.11 -60.96 -28.30
CA TRP A 25 14.73 -60.85 -28.76
C TRP A 25 14.15 -62.21 -29.20
N ASN A 26 14.91 -63.03 -29.92
CA ASN A 26 14.46 -64.36 -30.33
C ASN A 26 14.12 -65.27 -29.13
N LYS A 27 14.78 -65.08 -27.99
CA LYS A 27 14.53 -65.87 -26.76
C LYS A 27 13.32 -65.36 -25.95
N ILE A 28 12.93 -64.09 -26.07
CA ILE A 28 11.86 -63.48 -25.26
C ILE A 28 10.67 -62.94 -26.08
N SER A 29 10.70 -63.03 -27.41
CA SER A 29 9.61 -62.59 -28.28
C SER A 29 8.27 -63.27 -27.96
N ALA A 30 8.30 -64.51 -27.45
CA ALA A 30 7.14 -65.26 -26.98
C ALA A 30 6.48 -64.65 -25.72
N PHE A 31 7.18 -63.78 -24.99
CA PHE A 31 6.64 -63.16 -23.79
C PHE A 31 5.64 -62.05 -24.12
N PHE A 32 5.65 -61.54 -25.35
CA PHE A 32 4.88 -60.37 -25.77
C PHE A 32 3.88 -60.73 -26.88
N SER A 33 2.67 -60.16 -26.80
CA SER A 33 1.67 -60.28 -27.88
C SER A 33 2.16 -59.57 -29.15
N SER A 34 1.66 -59.97 -30.32
CA SER A 34 2.03 -59.36 -31.60
C SER A 34 1.82 -57.84 -31.66
N GLU A 35 0.89 -57.30 -30.88
CA GLU A 35 0.61 -55.86 -30.79
C GLU A 35 1.67 -55.10 -29.97
N HIS A 36 2.25 -55.73 -28.94
CA HIS A 36 3.23 -55.10 -28.04
C HIS A 36 4.69 -55.41 -28.38
N GLN A 37 4.93 -56.24 -29.40
CA GLN A 37 6.29 -56.66 -29.78
C GLN A 37 7.19 -55.50 -30.24
N VAL A 38 6.64 -54.51 -30.94
CA VAL A 38 7.43 -53.36 -31.43
C VAL A 38 7.93 -52.49 -30.27
N GLU A 39 7.07 -52.24 -29.29
CA GLU A 39 7.40 -51.45 -28.11
C GLU A 39 8.38 -52.19 -27.18
N ALA A 40 8.15 -53.50 -26.98
CA ALA A 40 9.07 -54.35 -26.24
C ALA A 40 10.46 -54.43 -26.92
N GLN A 41 10.52 -54.53 -28.26
CA GLN A 41 11.78 -54.47 -29.02
C GLN A 41 12.52 -53.15 -28.80
N SER A 42 11.80 -52.04 -28.70
CA SER A 42 12.40 -50.72 -28.43
C SER A 42 12.98 -50.64 -27.01
N CYS A 43 12.26 -51.15 -26.00
CA CYS A 43 12.77 -51.21 -24.62
C CYS A 43 14.00 -52.14 -24.52
N ILE A 44 14.01 -53.29 -25.18
CA ILE A 44 15.17 -54.21 -25.17
C ILE A 44 16.35 -53.61 -25.92
N ALA A 45 16.12 -52.89 -27.03
CA ALA A 45 17.19 -52.18 -27.73
C ALA A 45 17.87 -51.16 -26.82
N TYR A 46 17.08 -50.41 -26.05
CA TYR A 46 17.57 -49.46 -25.06
C TYR A 46 18.33 -50.15 -23.93
N LEU A 47 17.82 -51.27 -23.39
CA LEU A 47 18.47 -51.99 -22.27
C LEU A 47 19.74 -52.74 -22.68
N CYS A 48 19.89 -53.13 -23.94
CA CYS A 48 21.13 -53.75 -24.44
C CYS A 48 22.24 -52.72 -24.68
N HIS A 49 21.86 -51.45 -24.94
CA HIS A 49 22.80 -50.34 -25.19
C HIS A 49 22.31 -49.05 -24.52
N PRO A 50 22.18 -49.02 -23.18
CA PRO A 50 21.76 -47.81 -22.49
C PRO A 50 22.85 -46.73 -22.66
N PRO A 51 22.48 -45.49 -22.99
CA PRO A 51 23.45 -44.40 -23.16
C PRO A 51 24.24 -44.19 -21.85
N GLU A 52 25.50 -43.75 -21.94
CA GLU A 52 26.41 -43.58 -20.78
C GLU A 52 25.86 -42.67 -19.66
N THR A 53 24.86 -41.85 -19.98
CA THR A 53 24.15 -40.94 -19.07
C THR A 53 22.87 -41.52 -18.47
N ALA A 54 22.48 -42.76 -18.81
CA ALA A 54 21.23 -43.36 -18.39
C ALA A 54 21.13 -43.42 -16.86
N SER A 55 20.03 -42.89 -16.32
CA SER A 55 19.81 -42.93 -14.87
C SER A 55 19.33 -44.33 -14.44
N PRO A 56 19.60 -44.76 -13.19
CA PRO A 56 19.05 -46.01 -12.67
C PRO A 56 17.52 -46.06 -12.71
N GLU A 57 16.86 -44.90 -12.60
CA GLU A 57 15.41 -44.75 -12.67
C GLU A 57 14.87 -44.97 -14.10
N GLU A 58 15.59 -44.53 -15.13
CA GLU A 58 15.22 -44.79 -16.53
C GLU A 58 15.33 -46.27 -16.87
N ILE A 59 16.41 -46.94 -16.45
CA ILE A 59 16.60 -48.37 -16.65
C ILE A 59 15.50 -49.16 -15.93
N LYS A 60 15.18 -48.78 -14.69
CA LYS A 60 14.05 -49.35 -13.95
C LYS A 60 12.72 -49.17 -14.67
N SER A 61 12.44 -47.97 -15.17
CA SER A 61 11.21 -47.68 -15.93
C SER A 61 11.08 -48.55 -17.18
N LYS A 62 12.18 -48.83 -17.89
CA LYS A 62 12.17 -49.72 -19.06
C LYS A 62 11.93 -51.19 -18.69
N PHE A 63 12.45 -51.67 -17.57
CA PHE A 63 12.13 -53.01 -17.05
C PHE A 63 10.67 -53.13 -16.61
N GLU A 64 10.12 -52.11 -15.95
CA GLU A 64 8.70 -52.07 -15.56
C GLU A 64 7.78 -52.03 -16.78
N CYS A 65 8.15 -51.25 -17.81
CA CYS A 65 7.45 -51.23 -19.09
C CYS A 65 7.44 -52.62 -19.75
N LEU A 66 8.59 -53.31 -19.82
CA LEU A 66 8.65 -54.67 -20.34
C LEU A 66 7.79 -55.65 -19.52
N ARG A 67 7.76 -55.52 -18.19
CA ARG A 67 6.89 -56.37 -17.35
C ARG A 67 5.41 -56.15 -17.63
N MET A 68 5.00 -54.90 -17.89
CA MET A 68 3.60 -54.55 -18.21
C MET A 68 3.18 -55.05 -19.61
N LEU A 69 4.11 -55.06 -20.56
CA LEU A 69 3.84 -55.50 -21.95
C LEU A 69 3.86 -57.03 -22.10
N ALA A 70 4.47 -57.76 -21.17
CA ALA A 70 4.55 -59.21 -21.18
C ALA A 70 3.22 -59.88 -20.77
N PHE A 71 2.96 -61.08 -21.28
CA PHE A 71 1.82 -61.88 -20.81
C PHE A 71 1.97 -62.18 -19.31
N PRO A 72 0.85 -62.27 -18.56
CA PRO A 72 0.90 -62.51 -17.11
C PRO A 72 1.70 -63.76 -16.69
N ALA A 73 1.74 -64.79 -17.54
CA ALA A 73 2.50 -66.02 -17.29
C ALA A 73 4.03 -65.83 -17.35
N TYR A 74 4.51 -64.75 -17.99
CA TYR A 74 5.94 -64.44 -18.17
C TYR A 74 6.37 -63.15 -17.46
N ALA A 75 5.44 -62.40 -16.85
CA ALA A 75 5.75 -61.19 -16.11
C ALA A 75 6.72 -61.45 -14.93
N ASP A 76 6.61 -62.62 -14.29
CA ASP A 76 7.50 -63.04 -13.19
C ASP A 76 8.93 -63.40 -13.64
N ASN A 77 9.14 -63.57 -14.94
CA ASN A 77 10.47 -63.77 -15.53
C ASN A 77 11.24 -62.45 -15.68
N ILE A 78 10.57 -61.29 -15.53
CA ILE A 78 11.19 -59.96 -15.58
C ILE A 78 11.29 -59.44 -14.15
N GLN A 79 12.48 -59.57 -13.56
CA GLN A 79 12.73 -59.31 -12.14
C GLN A 79 13.53 -58.04 -11.93
N TYR A 80 13.18 -57.31 -10.87
CA TYR A 80 13.93 -56.17 -10.36
C TYR A 80 14.26 -56.40 -8.87
N SER A 81 15.48 -56.06 -8.46
CA SER A 81 16.00 -56.15 -7.08
C SER A 81 16.07 -57.57 -6.50
N ARG A 82 16.94 -58.42 -7.07
CA ARG A 82 17.32 -59.70 -6.45
C ARG A 82 18.37 -59.46 -5.35
N GLY A 83 18.03 -59.74 -4.09
CA GLY A 83 19.02 -59.78 -2.99
C GLY A 83 19.47 -58.43 -2.41
N GLY A 84 18.73 -57.34 -2.59
CA GLY A 84 18.99 -56.05 -1.93
C GLY A 84 20.05 -55.16 -2.59
N ALA A 85 20.44 -55.46 -3.83
CA ALA A 85 21.21 -54.58 -4.70
C ALA A 85 20.40 -54.25 -5.97
N ASP A 86 20.67 -53.10 -6.59
CA ASP A 86 20.07 -52.62 -7.85
C ASP A 86 20.48 -53.52 -9.02
N GLN A 87 19.95 -54.74 -9.05
CA GLN A 87 20.14 -55.74 -10.10
C GLN A 87 18.80 -56.01 -10.79
N TYR A 88 18.78 -55.86 -12.12
CA TYR A 88 17.63 -56.07 -12.99
C TYR A 88 17.91 -57.24 -13.91
N CYS A 89 17.01 -58.23 -14.02
CA CYS A 89 17.25 -59.38 -14.89
C CYS A 89 16.00 -59.88 -15.61
N ILE A 90 16.21 -60.43 -16.81
CA ILE A 90 15.21 -61.13 -17.61
C ILE A 90 15.61 -62.58 -17.68
N LEU A 91 14.73 -63.47 -17.23
CA LEU A 91 14.91 -64.92 -17.23
C LEU A 91 14.20 -65.56 -18.42
N SER A 92 14.77 -66.67 -18.92
CA SER A 92 14.09 -67.58 -19.85
C SER A 92 13.01 -68.41 -19.14
N GLU A 93 12.18 -69.12 -19.91
CA GLU A 93 11.19 -70.07 -19.38
C GLU A 93 11.81 -71.18 -18.48
N ASN A 94 13.11 -71.45 -18.61
CA ASN A 94 13.85 -72.43 -17.81
C ASN A 94 14.66 -71.78 -16.66
N SER A 95 14.35 -70.54 -16.29
CA SER A 95 15.02 -69.78 -15.21
C SER A 95 16.51 -69.51 -15.44
N GLN A 96 17.00 -69.53 -16.69
CA GLN A 96 18.34 -69.05 -17.05
C GLN A 96 18.32 -67.55 -17.35
N GLU A 97 19.32 -66.80 -16.89
CA GLU A 97 19.48 -65.36 -17.13
C GLU A 97 19.78 -65.07 -18.61
N ILE A 98 18.92 -64.28 -19.24
CA ILE A 98 19.05 -63.84 -20.64
C ILE A 98 19.75 -62.49 -20.71
N LEU A 99 19.34 -61.57 -19.83
CA LEU A 99 19.90 -60.22 -19.69
C LEU A 99 19.93 -59.89 -18.20
N SER A 100 21.06 -59.42 -17.68
CA SER A 100 21.19 -58.87 -16.34
C SER A 100 21.88 -57.50 -16.41
N ILE A 101 21.41 -56.56 -15.59
CA ILE A 101 22.02 -55.24 -15.40
C ILE A 101 22.27 -55.07 -13.92
N VAL A 102 23.53 -54.85 -13.54
CA VAL A 102 23.96 -54.68 -12.15
C VAL A 102 24.55 -53.29 -11.99
N PHE A 103 23.99 -52.49 -11.09
CA PHE A 103 24.57 -51.20 -10.72
C PHE A 103 25.61 -51.38 -9.61
N ASN A 104 26.79 -50.79 -9.79
CA ASN A 104 27.87 -50.71 -8.82
C ASN A 104 28.09 -49.26 -8.38
N THR A 105 28.88 -49.02 -7.33
CA THR A 105 29.13 -47.67 -6.78
C THR A 105 29.75 -46.68 -7.78
N GLU A 106 30.36 -47.15 -8.87
CA GLU A 106 31.05 -46.32 -9.88
C GLU A 106 30.42 -46.40 -11.29
N GLY A 107 29.28 -47.11 -11.47
CA GLY A 107 28.72 -47.36 -12.80
C GLY A 107 27.70 -48.49 -12.86
N TYR A 108 27.48 -49.08 -14.03
CA TYR A 108 26.65 -50.28 -14.18
C TYR A 108 27.19 -51.25 -15.24
N THR A 109 26.97 -52.54 -15.05
CA THR A 109 27.39 -53.62 -15.94
C THR A 109 26.17 -54.30 -16.53
N VAL A 110 26.14 -54.46 -17.86
CA VAL A 110 25.10 -55.18 -18.61
C VAL A 110 25.69 -56.50 -19.09
N GLU A 111 25.10 -57.63 -18.68
CA GLU A 111 25.47 -58.97 -19.12
C GLU A 111 24.33 -59.63 -19.90
N GLY A 112 24.61 -60.10 -21.11
CA GLY A 112 23.60 -60.73 -21.97
C GLY A 112 24.23 -61.45 -23.15
N GLY A 113 23.68 -62.61 -23.52
CA GLY A 113 24.17 -63.39 -24.67
C GLY A 113 25.64 -63.86 -24.54
N GLY A 114 26.15 -64.04 -23.33
CA GLY A 114 27.54 -64.44 -23.07
C GLY A 114 28.58 -63.32 -23.17
N LYS A 115 28.16 -62.05 -23.26
CA LYS A 115 29.02 -60.85 -23.22
C LYS A 115 28.67 -59.99 -22.01
N SER A 116 29.66 -59.30 -21.45
CA SER A 116 29.52 -58.37 -20.32
C SER A 116 30.16 -57.03 -20.71
N VAL A 117 29.42 -55.92 -20.55
CA VAL A 117 29.85 -54.55 -20.87
C VAL A 117 29.66 -53.67 -19.64
N THR A 118 30.71 -52.97 -19.21
CA THR A 118 30.70 -52.12 -18.01
C THR A 118 30.83 -50.65 -18.39
N TYR A 119 29.95 -49.82 -17.85
CA TYR A 119 29.91 -48.37 -18.04
C TYR A 119 30.27 -47.66 -16.73
N THR A 120 31.29 -46.79 -16.72
CA THR A 120 31.75 -46.03 -15.54
C THR A 120 31.35 -44.56 -15.62
N ARG A 121 30.82 -44.00 -14.52
CA ARG A 121 30.40 -42.59 -14.43
C ARG A 121 31.61 -41.66 -14.30
N VAL A 122 31.87 -40.82 -15.30
CA VAL A 122 32.88 -39.74 -15.20
C VAL A 122 32.20 -38.47 -14.66
N THR A 123 32.74 -37.91 -13.57
CA THR A 123 32.38 -36.58 -13.07
C THR A 123 33.39 -35.58 -13.62
N GLU A 124 32.97 -34.67 -14.49
CA GLU A 124 33.85 -33.63 -15.02
C GLU A 124 33.62 -32.28 -14.31
N SER A 125 34.61 -31.89 -13.51
CA SER A 125 34.97 -30.50 -13.23
C SER A 125 36.21 -30.15 -14.07
N GLU A 126 36.13 -29.03 -14.81
CA GLU A 126 37.22 -28.20 -15.32
C GLU A 126 38.40 -28.87 -16.08
N GLN A 127 38.42 -28.74 -17.41
CA GLN A 127 39.37 -27.91 -18.16
C GLN A 127 39.45 -28.35 -19.63
N ALA A 128 39.34 -27.36 -20.51
CA ALA A 128 39.60 -27.50 -21.93
C ALA A 128 41.03 -27.99 -22.21
N SER A 129 41.17 -29.03 -23.03
CA SER A 129 42.09 -28.99 -24.17
C SER A 129 41.82 -30.09 -25.21
N SER A 130 41.60 -29.61 -26.43
CA SER A 130 41.96 -30.21 -27.72
C SER A 130 41.35 -31.55 -28.17
N ALA A 131 40.58 -31.39 -29.26
CA ALA A 131 40.63 -32.13 -30.52
C ALA A 131 39.58 -33.23 -30.78
N SER A 132 38.58 -32.80 -31.56
CA SER A 132 38.06 -33.46 -32.78
C SER A 132 37.28 -34.77 -32.65
N GLY A 133 35.94 -34.64 -32.72
CA GLY A 133 35.03 -35.70 -33.14
C GLY A 133 33.78 -35.10 -33.79
N SER A 134 33.74 -35.16 -35.12
CA SER A 134 32.65 -34.76 -36.03
C SER A 134 31.22 -34.97 -35.50
N LYS A 135 30.56 -33.91 -35.04
CA LYS A 135 29.09 -33.78 -35.11
C LYS A 135 28.72 -33.61 -36.58
N ASP A 136 27.67 -34.28 -37.05
CA ASP A 136 27.08 -34.05 -38.37
C ASP A 136 26.99 -32.54 -38.66
N ALA A 137 27.75 -32.07 -39.64
CA ALA A 137 27.85 -30.65 -39.92
C ALA A 137 26.48 -30.17 -40.44
N VAL A 138 25.71 -29.47 -39.60
CA VAL A 138 24.48 -28.80 -40.00
C VAL A 138 24.79 -27.94 -41.22
N ASN A 139 24.17 -28.27 -42.36
CA ASN A 139 24.40 -27.55 -43.60
C ASN A 139 23.58 -26.27 -43.61
N TYR A 140 24.07 -25.24 -42.91
CA TYR A 140 23.44 -23.92 -42.83
C TYR A 140 23.12 -23.33 -44.21
N GLU A 141 23.97 -23.57 -45.20
CA GLU A 141 23.80 -23.01 -46.55
C GLU A 141 22.57 -23.58 -47.26
N LEU A 142 22.26 -24.86 -47.05
CA LEU A 142 21.02 -25.45 -47.58
C LEU A 142 19.79 -24.78 -46.96
N ILE A 143 19.76 -24.66 -45.62
CA ILE A 143 18.64 -24.09 -44.86
C ILE A 143 18.42 -22.62 -45.23
N TRP A 144 19.48 -21.83 -45.30
CA TRP A 144 19.38 -20.41 -45.66
C TRP A 144 18.94 -20.23 -47.11
N SER A 145 19.39 -21.08 -48.02
CA SER A 145 18.99 -21.02 -49.43
C SER A 145 17.52 -21.38 -49.65
N GLU A 146 16.97 -22.30 -48.85
CA GLU A 146 15.54 -22.63 -48.86
C GLU A 146 14.70 -21.48 -48.30
N TRP A 147 15.10 -20.91 -47.17
CA TRP A 147 14.40 -19.77 -46.56
C TRP A 147 14.35 -18.51 -47.45
N VAL A 148 15.41 -18.24 -48.22
CA VAL A 148 15.42 -17.14 -49.22
C VAL A 148 14.49 -17.45 -50.40
N LYS A 149 14.39 -18.71 -50.84
CA LYS A 149 13.46 -19.10 -51.92
C LYS A 149 11.99 -18.96 -51.52
N GLU A 150 11.69 -19.16 -50.25
CA GLU A 150 10.34 -18.99 -49.68
C GLU A 150 9.98 -17.51 -49.39
N ALA A 151 10.85 -16.56 -49.76
CA ALA A 151 10.61 -15.14 -49.51
C ALA A 151 9.43 -14.59 -50.34
N PRO A 152 8.53 -13.80 -49.72
CA PRO A 152 7.65 -12.90 -50.46
C PRO A 152 8.49 -11.99 -51.38
N ALA A 153 7.97 -11.66 -52.57
CA ALA A 153 8.72 -10.89 -53.57
C ALA A 153 9.25 -9.53 -53.08
N LYS A 154 8.57 -8.92 -52.09
CA LYS A 154 8.99 -7.65 -51.44
C LYS A 154 10.07 -7.83 -50.37
N GLU A 155 10.24 -9.04 -49.84
CA GLU A 155 11.15 -9.39 -48.74
C GLU A 155 12.42 -10.09 -49.25
N ALA A 156 12.42 -10.64 -50.47
CA ALA A 156 13.50 -11.47 -51.00
C ALA A 156 14.90 -10.82 -50.90
N ALA A 157 15.04 -9.55 -51.29
CA ALA A 157 16.31 -8.83 -51.19
C ALA A 157 16.76 -8.65 -49.72
N ASN A 158 15.80 -8.46 -48.81
CA ASN A 158 16.10 -8.28 -47.39
C ASN A 158 16.44 -9.61 -46.71
N ARG A 159 15.84 -10.72 -47.15
CA ARG A 159 16.23 -12.07 -46.73
C ARG A 159 17.64 -12.41 -47.21
N GLU A 160 17.99 -12.05 -48.44
CA GLU A 160 19.34 -12.27 -48.96
C GLU A 160 20.39 -11.47 -48.17
N GLU A 161 20.07 -10.21 -47.82
CA GLU A 161 20.88 -9.40 -46.89
C GLU A 161 21.00 -10.05 -45.50
N ALA A 162 19.92 -10.62 -44.95
CA ALA A 162 19.96 -11.34 -43.68
C ALA A 162 20.91 -12.55 -43.74
N VAL A 163 20.82 -13.37 -44.80
CA VAL A 163 21.71 -14.52 -45.01
C VAL A 163 23.16 -14.05 -45.19
N GLN A 164 23.40 -12.93 -45.88
CA GLN A 164 24.73 -12.38 -46.03
C GLN A 164 25.34 -12.01 -44.67
N ARG A 165 24.56 -11.39 -43.78
CA ARG A 165 24.99 -11.12 -42.40
C ARG A 165 25.27 -12.39 -41.61
N MET A 166 24.46 -13.43 -41.79
CA MET A 166 24.70 -14.74 -41.16
C MET A 166 26.01 -15.38 -41.66
N ARG A 167 26.28 -15.36 -42.97
CA ARG A 167 27.55 -15.83 -43.56
C ARG A 167 28.75 -15.04 -43.04
N ASP A 168 28.62 -13.72 -42.97
CA ASP A 168 29.68 -12.86 -42.46
C ASP A 168 29.95 -13.10 -40.98
N CYS A 169 28.91 -13.37 -40.18
CA CYS A 169 29.11 -13.77 -38.78
C CYS A 169 29.82 -15.11 -38.67
N LEU A 170 29.42 -16.11 -39.45
CA LEU A 170 30.06 -17.43 -39.48
C LEU A 170 31.55 -17.33 -39.87
N LYS A 171 31.84 -16.61 -40.97
CA LYS A 171 33.20 -16.46 -41.49
C LYS A 171 34.13 -15.69 -40.54
N ASN A 172 33.59 -14.66 -39.87
CA ASN A 172 34.37 -13.81 -38.98
C ASN A 172 34.30 -14.25 -37.51
N ASN A 173 33.70 -15.41 -37.23
CA ASN A 173 33.49 -15.95 -35.88
C ASN A 173 32.89 -14.92 -34.89
N LYS A 174 31.90 -14.15 -35.37
CA LYS A 174 31.17 -13.22 -34.51
C LYS A 174 30.22 -14.02 -33.62
N THR A 175 30.07 -13.58 -32.38
CA THR A 175 29.14 -14.14 -31.38
C THR A 175 27.79 -13.44 -31.37
N GLU A 176 27.66 -12.34 -32.12
CA GLU A 176 26.45 -11.52 -32.21
C GLU A 176 25.94 -11.48 -33.65
N LEU A 177 24.64 -11.76 -33.82
CA LEU A 177 23.94 -11.72 -35.10
C LEU A 177 22.87 -10.62 -35.08
N ARG A 178 23.05 -9.60 -35.92
CA ARG A 178 22.17 -8.42 -36.01
C ARG A 178 21.31 -8.44 -37.27
N LEU A 179 20.04 -8.79 -37.13
CA LEU A 179 19.05 -8.86 -38.20
C LEU A 179 17.95 -7.80 -38.06
N LYS A 180 18.29 -6.62 -37.54
CA LYS A 180 17.34 -5.52 -37.34
C LYS A 180 17.03 -4.72 -38.61
N ILE A 181 15.84 -4.13 -38.69
CA ILE A 181 15.40 -3.19 -39.74
C ILE A 181 15.52 -3.80 -41.14
N LEU A 182 15.02 -5.02 -41.30
CA LEU A 182 15.01 -5.75 -42.57
C LEU A 182 13.57 -6.03 -43.06
N GLY A 183 12.55 -5.72 -42.25
CA GLY A 183 11.16 -6.01 -42.60
C GLY A 183 10.90 -7.52 -42.75
N LEU A 184 11.65 -8.34 -42.00
CA LEU A 184 11.53 -9.79 -42.06
C LEU A 184 10.18 -10.24 -41.48
N THR A 185 9.55 -11.22 -42.13
CA THR A 185 8.28 -11.80 -41.66
C THR A 185 8.47 -13.13 -40.92
N THR A 186 9.56 -13.85 -41.22
CA THR A 186 9.99 -15.07 -40.53
C THR A 186 11.51 -15.10 -40.40
N ILE A 187 12.05 -16.00 -39.59
CA ILE A 187 13.49 -16.31 -39.53
C ILE A 187 13.72 -17.83 -39.58
N PRO A 188 14.90 -18.30 -40.03
CA PRO A 188 15.25 -19.72 -39.94
C PRO A 188 15.33 -20.20 -38.49
N ALA A 189 14.93 -21.46 -38.24
CA ALA A 189 15.02 -22.08 -36.91
C ALA A 189 16.47 -22.44 -36.50
N TYR A 190 17.37 -22.63 -37.47
CA TYR A 190 18.75 -23.03 -37.21
C TYR A 190 19.69 -21.81 -37.28
N ILE A 191 20.14 -21.37 -36.11
CA ILE A 191 21.12 -20.30 -35.97
C ILE A 191 22.49 -20.94 -35.66
N PRO A 192 23.61 -20.43 -36.18
CA PRO A 192 24.92 -21.01 -35.92
C PRO A 192 25.25 -21.09 -34.42
N GLU A 193 25.79 -22.24 -33.96
CA GLU A 193 26.09 -22.49 -32.54
C GLU A 193 27.05 -21.46 -31.90
N GLN A 194 27.88 -20.77 -32.69
CA GLN A 194 28.77 -19.71 -32.22
C GLN A 194 28.04 -18.42 -31.79
N ILE A 195 26.78 -18.24 -32.23
CA ILE A 195 25.98 -17.06 -31.92
C ILE A 195 25.39 -17.21 -30.52
N THR A 196 25.73 -16.25 -29.66
CA THR A 196 25.17 -16.14 -28.30
C THR A 196 24.18 -14.99 -28.18
N THR A 197 24.26 -13.99 -29.06
CA THR A 197 23.34 -12.83 -29.07
C THR A 197 22.61 -12.73 -30.40
N LEU A 198 21.28 -12.81 -30.37
CA LEU A 198 20.42 -12.70 -31.55
C LEU A 198 19.54 -11.45 -31.45
N ILE A 199 19.70 -10.52 -32.39
CA ILE A 199 18.95 -9.25 -32.43
C ILE A 199 18.06 -9.22 -33.67
N LEU A 200 16.76 -9.13 -33.44
CA LEU A 200 15.67 -9.22 -34.44
C LEU A 200 14.78 -7.95 -34.44
N ASP A 201 15.24 -6.87 -33.82
CA ASP A 201 14.43 -5.68 -33.59
C ASP A 201 13.93 -5.00 -34.88
N ASN A 202 12.78 -4.33 -34.80
CA ASN A 202 12.20 -3.52 -35.89
C ASN A 202 12.03 -4.33 -37.18
N ASN A 203 11.35 -5.47 -37.09
CA ASN A 203 10.92 -6.27 -38.22
C ASN A 203 9.40 -6.46 -38.19
N GLU A 204 8.86 -7.31 -39.06
CA GLU A 204 7.42 -7.61 -39.14
C GLU A 204 7.14 -9.07 -38.76
N LEU A 205 7.95 -9.61 -37.83
CA LEU A 205 7.84 -11.01 -37.41
C LEU A 205 6.48 -11.24 -36.74
N LYS A 206 5.72 -12.21 -37.26
CA LYS A 206 4.42 -12.61 -36.68
C LYS A 206 4.57 -13.67 -35.59
N SER A 207 5.60 -14.49 -35.71
CA SER A 207 5.95 -15.53 -34.74
C SER A 207 7.47 -15.77 -34.78
N LEU A 208 8.01 -16.25 -33.66
CA LEU A 208 9.33 -16.88 -33.65
C LEU A 208 9.20 -18.32 -34.16
N PRO A 209 10.25 -18.89 -34.79
CA PRO A 209 10.22 -20.26 -35.28
C PRO A 209 10.10 -21.25 -34.12
N GLU A 210 9.29 -22.29 -34.29
CA GLU A 210 9.28 -23.42 -33.37
C GLU A 210 10.63 -24.12 -33.38
N ASN A 211 11.12 -24.51 -32.20
CA ASN A 211 12.40 -25.20 -32.02
C ASN A 211 13.58 -24.39 -32.57
N LEU A 212 13.67 -23.11 -32.19
CA LEU A 212 14.84 -22.27 -32.48
C LEU A 212 16.06 -22.95 -31.85
N GLN A 213 17.04 -23.36 -32.67
CA GLN A 213 18.25 -24.04 -32.24
C GLN A 213 19.47 -23.12 -32.29
N GLY A 214 20.36 -23.30 -31.32
CA GLY A 214 21.60 -22.55 -31.17
C GLY A 214 22.01 -22.43 -29.71
N ASN A 215 23.14 -21.76 -29.46
CA ASN A 215 23.62 -21.48 -28.11
C ASN A 215 23.30 -20.04 -27.67
N ILE A 216 22.07 -19.61 -27.95
CA ILE A 216 21.62 -18.23 -27.76
C ILE A 216 21.45 -17.98 -26.26
N LYS A 217 22.16 -16.99 -25.75
CA LYS A 217 22.04 -16.50 -24.37
C LYS A 217 21.17 -15.25 -24.28
N THR A 218 21.20 -14.40 -25.30
CA THR A 218 20.44 -13.15 -25.33
C THR A 218 19.63 -13.03 -26.63
N LEU A 219 18.33 -12.77 -26.48
CA LEU A 219 17.39 -12.64 -27.59
C LEU A 219 16.65 -11.31 -27.49
N TYR A 220 16.87 -10.42 -28.47
CA TYR A 220 16.10 -9.17 -28.61
C TYR A 220 15.22 -9.27 -29.85
N ALA A 221 13.91 -9.11 -29.68
CA ALA A 221 12.94 -9.09 -30.78
C ALA A 221 11.91 -7.98 -30.59
N ASN A 222 12.39 -6.78 -30.29
CA ASN A 222 11.60 -5.60 -30.00
C ASN A 222 10.94 -5.02 -31.28
N SER A 223 9.79 -4.35 -31.15
CA SER A 223 9.08 -3.69 -32.27
C SER A 223 8.81 -4.64 -33.44
N ASN A 224 8.13 -5.75 -33.14
CA ASN A 224 7.67 -6.75 -34.12
C ASN A 224 6.13 -6.89 -34.06
N GLN A 225 5.57 -7.90 -34.72
CA GLN A 225 4.14 -8.22 -34.68
C GLN A 225 3.89 -9.59 -34.03
N LEU A 226 4.75 -9.99 -33.08
CA LEU A 226 4.67 -11.29 -32.43
C LEU A 226 3.35 -11.42 -31.67
N THR A 227 2.60 -12.48 -31.93
CA THR A 227 1.34 -12.77 -31.22
C THR A 227 1.51 -13.79 -30.09
N SER A 228 2.56 -14.62 -30.15
CA SER A 228 2.87 -15.64 -29.17
C SER A 228 4.37 -15.96 -29.14
N ILE A 229 4.80 -16.61 -28.07
CA ILE A 229 6.16 -17.12 -27.89
C ILE A 229 6.10 -18.65 -27.97
N PRO A 230 6.95 -19.32 -28.78
CA PRO A 230 6.98 -20.77 -28.84
C PRO A 230 7.50 -21.37 -27.53
N ALA A 231 6.94 -22.51 -27.10
CA ALA A 231 7.36 -23.21 -25.88
C ALA A 231 8.73 -23.93 -26.01
N THR A 232 9.28 -24.00 -27.21
CA THR A 232 10.50 -24.73 -27.58
C THR A 232 11.67 -23.80 -27.86
N LEU A 233 11.81 -22.74 -27.07
CA LEU A 233 12.99 -21.86 -27.12
C LEU A 233 14.20 -22.53 -26.44
N PRO A 234 15.44 -22.19 -26.83
CA PRO A 234 16.64 -22.72 -26.18
C PRO A 234 16.67 -22.44 -24.68
N ASP A 235 16.90 -23.47 -23.87
CA ASP A 235 17.08 -23.36 -22.42
C ASP A 235 18.36 -22.59 -22.02
N THR A 236 19.24 -22.30 -22.97
CA THR A 236 20.45 -21.48 -22.78
C THR A 236 20.17 -19.99 -22.70
N ILE A 237 18.96 -19.53 -23.04
CA ILE A 237 18.58 -18.12 -23.01
C ILE A 237 18.52 -17.62 -21.57
N GLN A 238 19.26 -16.54 -21.30
CA GLN A 238 19.36 -15.83 -20.04
C GLN A 238 18.64 -14.49 -20.07
N GLU A 239 18.61 -13.81 -21.22
CA GLU A 239 17.93 -12.52 -21.38
C GLU A 239 17.04 -12.52 -22.61
N MET A 240 15.80 -12.04 -22.44
CA MET A 240 14.81 -11.96 -23.50
C MET A 240 14.07 -10.63 -23.45
N GLU A 241 14.18 -9.84 -24.50
CA GLU A 241 13.41 -8.59 -24.69
C GLU A 241 12.47 -8.74 -25.88
N LEU A 242 11.17 -8.60 -25.64
CA LEU A 242 10.10 -8.76 -26.61
C LEU A 242 9.17 -7.55 -26.59
N SER A 243 9.75 -6.37 -26.43
CA SER A 243 9.04 -5.12 -26.19
C SER A 243 8.37 -4.57 -27.45
N ILE A 244 7.21 -3.92 -27.32
CA ILE A 244 6.43 -3.37 -28.44
C ILE A 244 6.06 -4.49 -29.44
N ASN A 245 5.31 -5.48 -28.95
CA ASN A 245 4.78 -6.59 -29.75
C ASN A 245 3.25 -6.69 -29.57
N ARG A 246 2.64 -7.82 -29.93
CA ARG A 246 1.20 -8.09 -29.78
C ARG A 246 0.95 -9.41 -29.05
N ILE A 247 1.86 -9.77 -28.14
CA ILE A 247 1.79 -11.04 -27.41
C ILE A 247 0.58 -10.99 -26.48
N THR A 248 -0.31 -11.97 -26.60
CA THR A 248 -1.53 -12.06 -25.79
C THR A 248 -1.38 -12.99 -24.58
N GLU A 249 -0.50 -13.98 -24.69
CA GLU A 249 -0.26 -14.99 -23.66
C GLU A 249 1.18 -15.47 -23.70
N LEU A 250 1.70 -15.88 -22.54
CA LEU A 250 2.99 -16.53 -22.41
C LEU A 250 2.81 -18.05 -22.36
N PRO A 251 3.73 -18.83 -22.93
CA PRO A 251 3.70 -20.30 -22.83
C PRO A 251 3.91 -20.75 -21.38
N GLU A 252 3.41 -21.95 -21.05
CA GLU A 252 3.57 -22.54 -19.70
C GLU A 252 5.03 -22.80 -19.31
N ARG A 253 5.92 -22.98 -20.30
CA ARG A 253 7.35 -23.22 -20.09
C ARG A 253 8.16 -22.19 -20.85
N LEU A 254 8.85 -21.34 -20.09
CA LEU A 254 9.90 -20.45 -20.57
C LEU A 254 11.27 -21.11 -20.34
N PRO A 255 12.33 -20.64 -21.02
CA PRO A 255 13.69 -21.15 -20.82
C PRO A 255 14.09 -21.15 -19.34
N SER A 256 14.61 -22.28 -18.88
CA SER A 256 14.92 -22.49 -17.45
C SER A 256 16.05 -21.60 -16.91
N ALA A 257 17.02 -21.22 -17.75
CA ALA A 257 18.12 -20.35 -17.38
C ALA A 257 17.80 -18.84 -17.49
N LEU A 258 16.54 -18.47 -17.75
CA LEU A 258 16.13 -17.09 -17.98
C LEU A 258 16.25 -16.25 -16.70
N GLN A 259 17.04 -15.18 -16.76
CA GLN A 259 17.30 -14.24 -15.67
C GLN A 259 16.60 -12.89 -15.88
N SER A 260 16.42 -12.48 -17.14
CA SER A 260 15.79 -11.20 -17.50
C SER A 260 14.72 -11.39 -18.57
N LEU A 261 13.51 -10.90 -18.30
CA LEU A 261 12.39 -10.92 -19.23
C LEU A 261 11.73 -9.53 -19.30
N ASP A 262 11.81 -8.89 -20.46
CA ASP A 262 11.08 -7.65 -20.76
C ASP A 262 10.00 -7.90 -21.81
N LEU A 263 8.76 -7.58 -21.43
CA LEU A 263 7.54 -7.73 -22.21
C LEU A 263 6.79 -6.40 -22.33
N PHE A 264 7.50 -5.28 -22.25
CA PHE A 264 6.94 -3.94 -22.36
C PHE A 264 6.02 -3.79 -23.59
N HIS A 265 4.87 -3.14 -23.42
CA HIS A 265 3.94 -2.77 -24.50
C HIS A 265 3.51 -3.99 -25.35
N ASN A 266 2.83 -4.93 -24.69
CA ASN A 266 2.20 -6.10 -25.30
C ASN A 266 0.68 -6.10 -25.02
N LYS A 267 0.02 -7.26 -25.13
CA LYS A 267 -1.42 -7.44 -24.89
C LYS A 267 -1.67 -8.60 -23.92
N ILE A 268 -0.74 -8.83 -23.00
CA ILE A 268 -0.79 -9.95 -22.06
C ILE A 268 -1.92 -9.71 -21.05
N SER A 269 -2.82 -10.68 -20.93
CA SER A 269 -3.94 -10.62 -19.97
C SER A 269 -3.69 -11.38 -18.67
N CYS A 270 -2.81 -12.38 -18.69
CA CYS A 270 -2.46 -13.23 -17.55
C CYS A 270 -1.01 -13.70 -17.64
N LEU A 271 -0.36 -13.83 -16.49
CA LEU A 271 0.94 -14.47 -16.36
C LEU A 271 0.77 -15.95 -15.98
N PRO A 272 1.68 -16.84 -16.44
CA PRO A 272 1.67 -18.24 -16.05
C PRO A 272 2.03 -18.39 -14.57
N GLU A 273 1.54 -19.46 -13.93
CA GLU A 273 1.80 -19.75 -12.50
C GLU A 273 3.26 -20.12 -12.24
N ASN A 274 3.93 -20.77 -13.19
CA ASN A 274 5.29 -21.29 -13.03
C ASN A 274 6.26 -20.51 -13.93
N LEU A 275 6.74 -19.37 -13.45
CA LEU A 275 7.86 -18.66 -14.08
C LEU A 275 9.21 -19.29 -13.66
N PRO A 276 10.30 -19.10 -14.44
CA PRO A 276 11.61 -19.66 -14.12
C PRO A 276 12.15 -19.16 -12.77
N GLU A 277 12.71 -20.05 -11.94
CA GLU A 277 13.25 -19.69 -10.62
C GLU A 277 14.52 -18.82 -10.69
N GLU A 278 15.26 -18.90 -11.79
CA GLU A 278 16.46 -18.07 -12.04
C GLU A 278 16.13 -16.62 -12.41
N LEU A 279 14.85 -16.28 -12.58
CA LEU A 279 14.41 -14.96 -13.00
C LEU A 279 14.72 -13.91 -11.93
N ARG A 280 15.48 -12.88 -12.31
CA ARG A 280 15.89 -11.76 -11.45
C ARG A 280 15.23 -10.44 -11.83
N TYR A 281 14.85 -10.29 -13.09
CA TYR A 281 14.21 -9.11 -13.65
C TYR A 281 12.98 -9.52 -14.46
N LEU A 282 11.82 -8.93 -14.13
CA LEU A 282 10.58 -9.09 -14.87
C LEU A 282 9.95 -7.72 -15.11
N SER A 283 9.78 -7.37 -16.39
CA SER A 283 9.02 -6.20 -16.82
C SER A 283 7.85 -6.63 -17.69
N VAL A 284 6.64 -6.25 -17.27
CA VAL A 284 5.38 -6.40 -18.00
C VAL A 284 4.68 -5.05 -18.12
N TYR A 285 5.47 -3.98 -18.23
CA TYR A 285 4.99 -2.62 -18.38
C TYR A 285 4.04 -2.48 -19.58
N ASP A 286 2.95 -1.71 -19.44
CA ASP A 286 1.97 -1.45 -20.50
C ASP A 286 1.38 -2.75 -21.12
N ASN A 287 0.66 -3.49 -20.27
CA ASN A 287 -0.07 -4.70 -20.63
C ASN A 287 -1.51 -4.62 -20.09
N SER A 288 -2.25 -5.73 -20.07
CA SER A 288 -3.64 -5.77 -19.61
C SER A 288 -3.86 -6.83 -18.53
N ILE A 289 -2.85 -7.02 -17.67
CA ILE A 289 -2.87 -8.01 -16.59
C ILE A 289 -3.82 -7.54 -15.50
N ARG A 290 -4.76 -8.43 -15.12
CA ARG A 290 -5.74 -8.15 -14.04
C ARG A 290 -5.29 -8.63 -12.67
N THR A 291 -4.54 -9.73 -12.63
CA THR A 291 -4.05 -10.36 -11.41
C THR A 291 -2.67 -10.96 -11.67
N LEU A 292 -1.76 -10.79 -10.72
CA LEU A 292 -0.48 -11.51 -10.71
C LEU A 292 -0.69 -12.92 -10.13
N PRO A 293 0.15 -13.90 -10.51
CA PRO A 293 0.11 -15.23 -9.91
C PRO A 293 0.46 -15.17 -8.43
N ALA A 294 -0.08 -16.10 -7.64
CA ALA A 294 0.17 -16.18 -6.20
C ALA A 294 1.65 -16.49 -5.88
N HIS A 295 2.28 -17.26 -6.77
CA HIS A 295 3.69 -17.64 -6.67
C HIS A 295 4.49 -16.91 -7.74
N LEU A 296 5.40 -16.05 -7.29
CA LEU A 296 6.43 -15.44 -8.14
C LEU A 296 7.80 -16.04 -7.75
N PRO A 297 8.72 -16.21 -8.71
CA PRO A 297 10.07 -16.69 -8.44
C PRO A 297 10.75 -15.91 -7.33
N SER A 298 11.32 -16.65 -6.36
CA SER A 298 11.89 -16.05 -5.15
C SER A 298 13.15 -15.22 -5.42
N GLY A 299 13.83 -15.47 -6.54
CA GLY A 299 15.04 -14.78 -7.00
C GLY A 299 14.80 -13.41 -7.63
N ILE A 300 13.55 -12.99 -7.85
CA ILE A 300 13.25 -11.69 -8.48
C ILE A 300 13.72 -10.56 -7.58
N THR A 301 14.55 -9.68 -8.15
CA THR A 301 15.06 -8.47 -7.51
C THR A 301 14.38 -7.21 -8.03
N HIS A 302 13.88 -7.24 -9.27
CA HIS A 302 13.23 -6.12 -9.95
C HIS A 302 11.94 -6.61 -10.62
N LEU A 303 10.81 -6.03 -10.22
CA LEU A 303 9.49 -6.35 -10.77
C LEU A 303 8.80 -5.05 -11.22
N ASN A 304 8.59 -4.91 -12.52
CA ASN A 304 7.80 -3.83 -13.09
C ASN A 304 6.49 -4.39 -13.68
N VAL A 305 5.38 -3.96 -13.10
CA VAL A 305 4.00 -4.28 -13.48
C VAL A 305 3.18 -3.01 -13.72
N GLN A 306 3.85 -1.90 -14.05
CA GLN A 306 3.23 -0.60 -14.24
C GLN A 306 2.31 -0.59 -15.49
N SER A 307 1.31 0.29 -15.52
CA SER A 307 0.35 0.44 -16.63
C SER A 307 -0.34 -0.88 -16.99
N ASN A 308 -0.95 -1.51 -15.97
CA ASN A 308 -1.76 -2.71 -16.11
C ASN A 308 -3.18 -2.45 -15.54
N SER A 309 -3.97 -3.49 -15.31
CA SER A 309 -5.31 -3.41 -14.73
C SER A 309 -5.39 -4.14 -13.39
N LEU A 310 -4.31 -4.10 -12.60
CA LEU A 310 -4.23 -4.78 -11.31
C LEU A 310 -5.16 -4.09 -10.30
N THR A 311 -5.98 -4.88 -9.62
CA THR A 311 -6.84 -4.42 -8.50
C THR A 311 -6.21 -4.69 -7.14
N ALA A 312 -5.32 -5.68 -7.06
CA ALA A 312 -4.57 -6.03 -5.85
C ALA A 312 -3.22 -6.65 -6.23
N LEU A 313 -2.26 -6.57 -5.30
CA LEU A 313 -1.01 -7.33 -5.33
C LEU A 313 -1.17 -8.63 -4.53
N PRO A 314 -0.40 -9.69 -4.85
CA PRO A 314 -0.41 -10.92 -4.06
C PRO A 314 0.12 -10.67 -2.64
N GLU A 315 -0.36 -11.43 -1.66
CA GLU A 315 0.09 -11.31 -0.26
C GLU A 315 1.55 -11.75 -0.08
N THR A 316 2.02 -12.65 -0.93
CA THR A 316 3.38 -13.21 -0.90
C THR A 316 4.19 -12.72 -2.09
N LEU A 317 4.85 -11.57 -1.92
CA LEU A 317 5.84 -11.08 -2.88
C LEU A 317 7.22 -11.74 -2.64
N PRO A 318 8.09 -11.80 -3.65
CA PRO A 318 9.43 -12.38 -3.51
C PRO A 318 10.23 -11.69 -2.39
N PRO A 319 10.85 -12.45 -1.47
CA PRO A 319 11.52 -11.86 -0.30
C PRO A 319 12.79 -11.09 -0.67
N GLY A 320 13.46 -11.44 -1.78
CA GLY A 320 14.64 -10.77 -2.30
C GLY A 320 14.35 -9.55 -3.18
N LEU A 321 13.08 -9.14 -3.31
CA LEU A 321 12.66 -8.04 -4.16
C LEU A 321 13.20 -6.70 -3.63
N LYS A 322 13.90 -5.96 -4.48
CA LYS A 322 14.49 -4.65 -4.18
C LYS A 322 13.73 -3.50 -4.83
N THR A 323 13.16 -3.74 -6.00
CA THR A 323 12.44 -2.73 -6.78
C THR A 323 11.08 -3.26 -7.20
N LEU A 324 10.01 -2.57 -6.81
CA LEU A 324 8.64 -2.84 -7.22
C LEU A 324 8.04 -1.60 -7.88
N GLU A 325 7.71 -1.69 -9.16
CA GLU A 325 7.06 -0.65 -9.94
C GLU A 325 5.66 -1.12 -10.33
N ALA A 326 4.65 -0.69 -9.59
CA ALA A 326 3.24 -1.03 -9.78
C ALA A 326 2.36 0.22 -10.00
N GLY A 327 2.93 1.27 -10.58
CA GLY A 327 2.21 2.49 -10.92
C GLY A 327 1.16 2.28 -12.03
N GLU A 328 0.28 3.26 -12.25
CA GLU A 328 -0.74 3.23 -13.32
C GLU A 328 -1.59 1.94 -13.32
N ASN A 329 -2.09 1.56 -12.14
CA ASN A 329 -2.97 0.43 -11.95
C ASN A 329 -4.28 0.90 -11.25
N ALA A 330 -5.10 -0.05 -10.80
CA ALA A 330 -6.33 0.21 -10.06
C ALA A 330 -6.27 -0.34 -8.62
N LEU A 331 -5.08 -0.32 -8.01
CA LEU A 331 -4.86 -0.83 -6.65
C LEU A 331 -5.59 0.07 -5.63
N THR A 332 -6.38 -0.53 -4.74
CA THR A 332 -7.04 0.18 -3.64
C THR A 332 -6.28 0.08 -2.31
N SER A 333 -5.41 -0.92 -2.19
CA SER A 333 -4.64 -1.19 -0.98
C SER A 333 -3.35 -1.95 -1.32
N LEU A 334 -2.37 -1.88 -0.41
CA LEU A 334 -1.16 -2.69 -0.46
C LEU A 334 -1.26 -3.87 0.50
N PRO A 335 -0.54 -4.98 0.24
CA PRO A 335 -0.49 -6.10 1.17
C PRO A 335 0.17 -5.67 2.49
N ALA A 336 -0.25 -6.29 3.59
CA ALA A 336 0.26 -5.96 4.92
C ALA A 336 1.76 -6.28 5.08
N SER A 337 2.24 -7.32 4.38
CA SER A 337 3.63 -7.75 4.39
C SER A 337 4.28 -7.47 3.04
N LEU A 338 5.07 -6.39 2.97
CA LEU A 338 5.94 -6.11 1.83
C LEU A 338 7.31 -6.78 2.01
N PRO A 339 8.06 -7.05 0.93
CA PRO A 339 9.38 -7.65 1.02
C PRO A 339 10.33 -6.84 1.92
N PRO A 340 11.09 -7.50 2.83
CA PRO A 340 11.93 -6.81 3.82
C PRO A 340 13.14 -6.10 3.19
N GLU A 341 13.59 -6.54 2.02
CA GLU A 341 14.74 -5.99 1.28
C GLU A 341 14.34 -4.90 0.27
N LEU A 342 13.07 -4.46 0.27
CA LEU A 342 12.53 -3.53 -0.71
C LEU A 342 13.13 -2.12 -0.54
N GLN A 343 13.75 -1.60 -1.60
CA GLN A 343 14.42 -0.30 -1.62
C GLN A 343 13.65 0.76 -2.39
N VAL A 344 12.96 0.35 -3.47
CA VAL A 344 12.19 1.24 -4.35
C VAL A 344 10.78 0.69 -4.48
N LEU A 345 9.79 1.50 -4.11
CA LEU A 345 8.38 1.20 -4.26
C LEU A 345 7.69 2.35 -5.01
N ASP A 346 7.27 2.09 -6.24
CA ASP A 346 6.42 2.99 -7.02
C ASP A 346 5.02 2.38 -7.14
N VAL A 347 4.04 3.04 -6.53
CA VAL A 347 2.61 2.71 -6.62
C VAL A 347 1.82 3.96 -7.03
N SER A 348 2.45 4.84 -7.81
CA SER A 348 1.85 6.07 -8.30
C SER A 348 0.64 5.81 -9.22
N LYS A 349 -0.29 6.77 -9.33
CA LYS A 349 -1.48 6.66 -10.21
C LYS A 349 -2.32 5.40 -9.92
N ASN A 350 -2.64 5.18 -8.64
CA ASN A 350 -3.54 4.12 -8.17
C ASN A 350 -4.72 4.74 -7.38
N GLN A 351 -5.46 3.93 -6.62
CA GLN A 351 -6.62 4.35 -5.82
C GLN A 351 -6.42 4.06 -4.32
N ILE A 352 -5.17 4.08 -3.85
CA ILE A 352 -4.81 3.74 -2.47
C ILE A 352 -5.28 4.85 -1.53
N THR A 353 -5.97 4.48 -0.45
CA THR A 353 -6.51 5.42 0.56
C THR A 353 -5.66 5.50 1.83
N VAL A 354 -5.02 4.40 2.19
CA VAL A 354 -4.16 4.24 3.38
C VAL A 354 -2.98 3.33 3.05
N LEU A 355 -1.78 3.71 3.50
CA LEU A 355 -0.58 2.87 3.43
C LEU A 355 -0.52 1.93 4.65
N PRO A 356 0.07 0.73 4.52
CA PRO A 356 0.27 -0.16 5.66
C PRO A 356 1.15 0.51 6.72
N GLU A 357 0.87 0.27 8.00
CA GLU A 357 1.64 0.86 9.11
C GLU A 357 3.08 0.34 9.17
N THR A 358 3.30 -0.89 8.70
CA THR A 358 4.59 -1.56 8.67
C THR A 358 5.18 -1.52 7.26
N LEU A 359 5.79 -0.39 6.90
CA LEU A 359 6.62 -0.30 5.70
C LEU A 359 8.02 -0.88 5.97
N PRO A 360 8.64 -1.60 5.02
CA PRO A 360 10.01 -2.08 5.14
C PRO A 360 10.99 -0.92 5.43
N PRO A 361 11.89 -1.06 6.43
CA PRO A 361 12.79 0.01 6.85
C PRO A 361 13.87 0.34 5.81
N THR A 362 14.09 -0.57 4.85
CA THR A 362 15.05 -0.50 3.75
C THR A 362 14.60 0.39 2.58
N ILE A 363 13.33 0.83 2.57
CA ILE A 363 12.80 1.69 1.51
C ILE A 363 13.54 3.03 1.50
N THR A 364 14.12 3.36 0.35
CA THR A 364 14.81 4.62 0.07
C THR A 364 13.96 5.56 -0.76
N THR A 365 13.18 5.02 -1.69
CA THR A 365 12.36 5.76 -2.65
C THR A 365 10.94 5.22 -2.61
N LEU A 366 9.99 6.08 -2.24
CA LEU A 366 8.57 5.76 -2.21
C LEU A 366 7.79 6.75 -3.09
N ASP A 367 7.19 6.27 -4.17
CA ASP A 367 6.23 7.05 -4.98
C ASP A 367 4.80 6.55 -4.76
N VAL A 368 3.99 7.40 -4.15
CA VAL A 368 2.56 7.20 -3.88
C VAL A 368 1.75 8.36 -4.46
N SER A 369 2.30 9.06 -5.46
CA SER A 369 1.61 10.20 -6.08
C SER A 369 0.37 9.78 -6.86
N ARG A 370 -0.56 10.72 -7.05
CA ARG A 370 -1.80 10.50 -7.80
C ARG A 370 -2.60 9.30 -7.27
N ASN A 371 -2.75 9.24 -5.94
CA ASN A 371 -3.60 8.28 -5.24
C ASN A 371 -4.73 9.03 -4.52
N ALA A 372 -5.47 8.33 -3.66
CA ALA A 372 -6.52 8.89 -2.82
C ALA A 372 -6.11 8.90 -1.34
N LEU A 373 -4.80 9.01 -1.04
CA LEU A 373 -4.30 8.90 0.33
C LEU A 373 -4.90 9.98 1.21
N THR A 374 -5.41 9.57 2.37
CA THR A 374 -5.99 10.49 3.35
C THR A 374 -5.03 10.86 4.47
N ASN A 375 -4.07 9.99 4.79
CA ASN A 375 -3.00 10.21 5.76
C ASN A 375 -1.70 9.56 5.27
N LEU A 376 -0.57 10.05 5.80
CA LEU A 376 0.72 9.35 5.75
C LEU A 376 0.91 8.51 7.03
N PRO A 377 1.69 7.41 6.97
CA PRO A 377 1.97 6.60 8.14
C PRO A 377 2.81 7.38 9.17
N GLU A 378 2.55 7.15 10.47
CA GLU A 378 3.33 7.75 11.56
C GLU A 378 4.77 7.22 11.58
N ASN A 379 4.99 5.98 11.13
CA ASN A 379 6.32 5.37 11.06
C ASN A 379 6.80 5.35 9.61
N LEU A 380 7.63 6.34 9.24
CA LEU A 380 8.30 6.36 7.95
C LEU A 380 9.52 5.41 7.95
N PRO A 381 9.88 4.80 6.81
CA PRO A 381 11.07 3.96 6.70
C PRO A 381 12.36 4.71 7.12
N ALA A 382 13.23 4.06 7.89
CA ALA A 382 14.44 4.66 8.43
C ALA A 382 15.43 5.09 7.32
N ALA A 383 15.54 4.29 6.25
CA ALA A 383 16.42 4.57 5.11
C ALA A 383 15.82 5.53 4.06
N LEU A 384 14.63 6.11 4.32
CA LEU A 384 13.89 6.91 3.35
C LEU A 384 14.69 8.15 2.93
N GLN A 385 14.92 8.29 1.63
CA GLN A 385 15.61 9.44 1.02
C GLN A 385 14.62 10.37 0.34
N ILE A 386 13.66 9.81 -0.39
CA ILE A 386 12.65 10.56 -1.12
C ILE A 386 11.27 9.89 -1.03
N MET A 387 10.26 10.69 -0.71
CA MET A 387 8.86 10.32 -0.78
C MET A 387 8.13 11.29 -1.71
N GLN A 388 7.47 10.74 -2.72
CA GLN A 388 6.64 11.46 -3.66
C GLN A 388 5.17 11.14 -3.36
N ALA A 389 4.48 12.05 -2.69
CA ALA A 389 3.09 11.92 -2.23
C ALA A 389 2.19 13.04 -2.79
N SER A 390 2.56 13.62 -3.93
CA SER A 390 1.78 14.67 -4.59
C SER A 390 0.45 14.16 -5.16
N ARG A 391 -0.53 15.05 -5.30
CA ARG A 391 -1.87 14.76 -5.86
C ARG A 391 -2.58 13.64 -5.10
N ASN A 392 -2.71 13.82 -3.79
CA ASN A 392 -3.48 12.97 -2.87
C ASN A 392 -4.55 13.83 -2.16
N ASN A 393 -5.23 13.25 -1.17
CA ASN A 393 -6.24 13.92 -0.35
C ASN A 393 -5.73 14.18 1.08
N LEU A 394 -4.43 14.45 1.24
CA LEU A 394 -3.82 14.71 2.54
C LEU A 394 -4.27 16.08 3.08
N VAL A 395 -4.86 16.09 4.27
CA VAL A 395 -5.27 17.33 4.97
C VAL A 395 -4.23 17.77 6.00
N ARG A 396 -3.48 16.82 6.56
CA ARG A 396 -2.42 17.08 7.55
C ARG A 396 -1.25 16.12 7.40
N LEU A 397 -0.13 16.49 8.01
CA LEU A 397 1.07 15.66 8.13
C LEU A 397 1.04 14.85 9.44
N PRO A 398 1.79 13.74 9.54
CA PRO A 398 1.90 12.95 10.78
C PRO A 398 2.72 13.68 11.84
N GLU A 399 2.34 13.55 13.12
CA GLU A 399 2.97 14.25 14.26
C GLU A 399 4.40 13.76 14.55
N SER A 400 4.75 12.55 14.09
CA SER A 400 6.09 12.00 14.18
C SER A 400 7.11 12.70 13.26
N LEU A 401 6.64 13.39 12.21
CA LEU A 401 7.47 13.90 11.12
C LEU A 401 8.58 14.89 11.58
N PRO A 402 8.36 15.83 12.52
CA PRO A 402 9.42 16.73 13.01
C PRO A 402 10.55 15.99 13.75
N HIS A 403 10.22 14.84 14.34
CA HIS A 403 11.16 14.01 15.10
C HIS A 403 11.85 12.96 14.23
N PHE A 404 11.37 12.72 13.01
CA PHE A 404 11.98 11.78 12.09
C PHE A 404 13.43 12.15 11.79
N ARG A 405 14.29 11.13 11.75
CA ARG A 405 15.71 11.23 11.40
C ARG A 405 16.01 10.12 10.40
N GLY A 406 16.28 10.51 9.16
CA GLY A 406 16.67 9.56 8.12
C GLY A 406 18.11 9.07 8.33
N GLU A 407 18.36 7.80 8.04
CA GLU A 407 19.70 7.19 8.06
C GLU A 407 20.56 7.57 6.84
N GLY A 408 19.95 8.23 5.85
CA GLY A 408 20.60 8.61 4.60
C GLY A 408 21.66 9.72 4.74
N PRO A 409 22.58 9.82 3.76
CA PRO A 409 23.63 10.86 3.75
C PRO A 409 23.08 12.27 3.47
N GLN A 410 21.83 12.37 3.01
CA GLN A 410 21.14 13.61 2.66
C GLN A 410 19.85 13.71 3.46
N PRO A 411 19.35 14.92 3.75
CA PRO A 411 18.07 15.07 4.44
C PRO A 411 16.95 14.52 3.56
N THR A 412 16.10 13.67 4.14
CA THR A 412 14.94 13.08 3.48
C THR A 412 14.04 14.16 2.89
N ARG A 413 13.60 13.96 1.65
CA ARG A 413 12.72 14.90 0.91
C ARG A 413 11.34 14.31 0.78
N ILE A 414 10.31 15.02 1.25
CA ILE A 414 8.91 14.60 1.15
C ILE A 414 8.17 15.61 0.29
N ILE A 415 7.71 15.20 -0.88
CA ILE A 415 7.05 16.05 -1.87
C ILE A 415 5.55 15.78 -1.79
N VAL A 416 4.76 16.78 -1.41
CA VAL A 416 3.31 16.64 -1.13
C VAL A 416 2.49 17.69 -1.88
N GLU A 417 2.92 18.05 -3.09
CA GLU A 417 2.25 19.07 -3.90
C GLU A 417 0.81 18.65 -4.26
N TYR A 418 -0.06 19.63 -4.48
CA TYR A 418 -1.46 19.37 -4.87
C TYR A 418 -2.23 18.48 -3.88
N ASN A 419 -2.07 18.73 -2.59
CA ASN A 419 -2.87 18.15 -1.51
C ASN A 419 -3.67 19.25 -0.81
N PRO A 420 -4.89 18.95 -0.32
CA PRO A 420 -5.75 19.91 0.37
C PRO A 420 -5.34 20.09 1.85
N PHE A 421 -4.09 20.47 2.10
CA PHE A 421 -3.59 20.70 3.46
C PHE A 421 -4.28 21.87 4.16
N SER A 422 -4.51 21.72 5.47
CA SER A 422 -4.97 22.82 6.32
C SER A 422 -3.94 23.93 6.40
N GLU A 423 -4.40 25.17 6.60
CA GLU A 423 -3.53 26.34 6.74
C GLU A 423 -2.52 26.13 7.88
N ARG A 424 -2.99 25.58 9.00
CA ARG A 424 -2.20 25.26 10.20
C ARG A 424 -1.03 24.33 9.87
N THR A 425 -1.27 23.26 9.13
CA THR A 425 -0.24 22.28 8.77
C THR A 425 0.88 22.94 7.98
N ILE A 426 0.52 23.73 6.98
CA ILE A 426 1.50 24.42 6.12
C ILE A 426 2.31 25.42 6.95
N GLN A 427 1.65 26.28 7.74
CA GLN A 427 2.34 27.30 8.55
C GLN A 427 3.29 26.69 9.57
N ASN A 428 2.84 25.68 10.31
CA ASN A 428 3.66 25.06 11.34
C ASN A 428 4.84 24.31 10.74
N MET A 429 4.65 23.60 9.62
CA MET A 429 5.76 22.96 8.93
C MET A 429 6.75 23.97 8.34
N GLN A 430 6.27 25.07 7.74
CA GLN A 430 7.14 26.14 7.25
C GLN A 430 7.94 26.81 8.37
N ARG A 431 7.32 27.07 9.53
CA ARG A 431 8.01 27.61 10.73
C ARG A 431 9.08 26.65 11.24
N LEU A 432 8.75 25.35 11.32
CA LEU A 432 9.70 24.31 11.70
C LEU A 432 10.90 24.29 10.73
N MET A 433 10.66 24.22 9.43
CA MET A 433 11.71 24.19 8.40
C MET A 433 12.56 25.47 8.32
N SER A 434 12.01 26.60 8.77
CA SER A 434 12.73 27.88 8.84
C SER A 434 13.61 28.00 10.08
N SER A 435 13.43 27.13 11.07
CA SER A 435 14.27 27.08 12.26
C SER A 435 15.66 26.52 11.94
N VAL A 436 16.70 27.13 12.50
CA VAL A 436 18.10 26.72 12.29
C VAL A 436 18.38 25.36 12.94
N ASP A 437 17.63 25.00 13.98
CA ASP A 437 17.80 23.76 14.74
C ASP A 437 17.02 22.58 14.15
N TYR A 438 16.30 22.80 13.04
CA TYR A 438 15.49 21.77 12.42
C TYR A 438 16.34 20.73 11.71
N GLN A 439 16.26 19.48 12.19
CA GLN A 439 16.97 18.32 11.67
C GLN A 439 16.04 17.27 11.05
N GLY A 440 14.75 17.61 10.88
CA GLY A 440 13.78 16.71 10.27
C GLY A 440 13.82 16.71 8.74
N PRO A 441 12.88 16.01 8.09
CA PRO A 441 12.79 15.92 6.63
C PRO A 441 12.37 17.25 6.00
N ARG A 442 12.84 17.51 4.77
CA ARG A 442 12.39 18.67 3.98
C ARG A 442 11.06 18.36 3.30
N VAL A 443 9.99 19.06 3.71
CA VAL A 443 8.65 18.91 3.12
C VAL A 443 8.40 19.99 2.06
N LEU A 444 8.02 19.58 0.85
CA LEU A 444 7.75 20.47 -0.27
C LEU A 444 6.26 20.47 -0.59
N PHE A 445 5.59 21.59 -0.35
CA PHE A 445 4.16 21.78 -0.65
C PHE A 445 3.90 22.37 -2.05
N ALA A 446 4.90 23.06 -2.64
CA ALA A 446 4.83 23.65 -3.96
C ALA A 446 6.22 23.82 -4.57
N MET A 447 6.26 24.10 -5.88
CA MET A 447 7.47 24.51 -6.58
C MET A 447 7.87 25.93 -6.15
N GLY A 448 8.69 26.03 -5.11
CA GLY A 448 9.29 27.28 -4.61
C GLY A 448 8.67 27.82 -3.34
N ASP A 449 9.15 28.98 -2.91
CA ASP A 449 8.63 29.68 -1.74
C ASP A 449 7.25 30.27 -2.06
N PHE A 450 6.27 29.99 -1.20
CA PHE A 450 4.92 30.51 -1.32
C PHE A 450 4.47 31.09 0.02
N SER A 451 3.69 32.17 -0.05
CA SER A 451 3.03 32.77 1.11
C SER A 451 1.56 32.42 1.06
N ILE A 452 1.01 31.98 2.19
CA ILE A 452 -0.42 31.74 2.33
C ILE A 452 -1.13 33.09 2.27
N VAL A 453 -2.08 33.24 1.34
CA VAL A 453 -2.95 34.41 1.26
C VAL A 453 -4.29 34.06 1.88
N ARG A 454 -4.64 34.73 2.99
CA ARG A 454 -5.98 34.64 3.57
C ARG A 454 -6.94 35.49 2.74
N VAL A 455 -7.74 34.85 1.88
CA VAL A 455 -8.82 35.51 1.16
C VAL A 455 -10.13 35.11 1.82
N THR A 456 -10.85 36.07 2.37
CA THR A 456 -12.19 35.86 2.92
C THR A 456 -13.17 35.74 1.76
N ARG A 457 -13.84 34.59 1.62
CA ARG A 457 -14.90 34.45 0.62
C ARG A 457 -16.22 35.07 1.10
N PRO A 458 -17.11 35.45 0.17
CA PRO A 458 -18.46 35.89 0.49
C PRO A 458 -19.22 34.91 1.39
N LEU A 459 -20.04 35.42 2.31
CA LEU A 459 -20.75 34.59 3.30
C LEU A 459 -21.61 33.50 2.64
N HIS A 460 -22.33 33.85 1.58
CA HIS A 460 -23.18 32.90 0.86
C HIS A 460 -22.39 31.73 0.27
N GLN A 461 -21.12 31.92 -0.14
CA GLN A 461 -20.25 30.85 -0.61
C GLN A 461 -19.71 29.99 0.53
N ALA A 462 -19.43 30.60 1.69
CA ALA A 462 -19.03 29.87 2.89
C ALA A 462 -20.13 28.90 3.34
N VAL A 463 -21.36 29.39 3.41
CA VAL A 463 -22.55 28.62 3.79
C VAL A 463 -22.86 27.51 2.80
N GLN A 464 -22.67 27.74 1.49
CA GLN A 464 -22.79 26.69 0.46
C GLN A 464 -21.84 25.50 0.66
N GLY A 465 -20.70 25.69 1.34
CA GLY A 465 -19.80 24.59 1.68
C GLY A 465 -20.43 23.60 2.67
N TRP A 466 -21.38 24.06 3.50
CA TRP A 466 -22.02 23.31 4.58
C TRP A 466 -23.38 22.73 4.17
N LEU A 467 -24.16 23.45 3.38
CA LEU A 467 -25.51 23.01 3.01
C LEU A 467 -25.49 22.26 1.66
N THR A 468 -25.87 20.98 1.66
CA THR A 468 -25.80 20.10 0.49
C THR A 468 -26.94 20.29 -0.53
N ASN A 469 -28.07 20.87 -0.12
CA ASN A 469 -29.27 21.08 -0.94
C ASN A 469 -29.83 22.50 -0.75
N LEU A 470 -29.10 23.51 -1.21
CA LEU A 470 -29.60 24.89 -1.16
C LEU A 470 -30.47 25.18 -2.38
N GLU A 471 -31.68 25.66 -2.15
CA GLU A 471 -32.46 26.29 -3.21
C GLU A 471 -31.90 27.69 -3.49
N GLU A 472 -32.21 28.24 -4.67
CA GLU A 472 -31.74 29.58 -5.06
C GLU A 472 -32.31 30.66 -4.11
N GLU A 473 -33.46 30.41 -3.50
CA GLU A 473 -34.07 31.26 -2.47
C GLU A 473 -33.21 31.36 -1.19
N ASP A 474 -32.70 30.24 -0.69
CA ASP A 474 -31.84 30.21 0.50
C ASP A 474 -30.52 30.98 0.25
N VAL A 475 -29.91 30.79 -0.93
CA VAL A 475 -28.68 31.51 -1.30
C VAL A 475 -28.93 33.02 -1.34
N ASN A 476 -30.11 33.45 -1.81
CA ASN A 476 -30.47 34.86 -1.85
C ASN A 476 -30.71 35.43 -0.44
N GLN A 477 -31.26 34.65 0.50
CA GLN A 477 -31.36 35.04 1.91
C GLN A 477 -29.97 35.26 2.51
N TRP A 478 -29.04 34.31 2.33
CA TRP A 478 -27.67 34.45 2.85
C TRP A 478 -26.87 35.58 2.19
N ARG A 479 -27.18 35.94 0.94
CA ARG A 479 -26.65 37.17 0.32
C ARG A 479 -27.19 38.45 0.96
N ALA A 480 -28.46 38.45 1.40
CA ALA A 480 -29.01 39.59 2.14
C ALA A 480 -28.30 39.77 3.49
N PHE A 481 -28.05 38.66 4.19
CA PHE A 481 -27.33 38.66 5.48
C PHE A 481 -25.86 39.12 5.34
N GLU A 482 -25.28 39.07 4.14
CA GLU A 482 -23.91 39.56 3.89
C GLU A 482 -23.74 41.07 4.12
N THR A 483 -24.84 41.83 4.09
CA THR A 483 -24.84 43.27 4.39
C THR A 483 -24.88 43.58 5.89
N GLU A 484 -25.13 42.58 6.73
CA GLU A 484 -25.19 42.73 8.18
C GLU A 484 -23.78 42.91 8.78
N VAL A 485 -23.69 43.62 9.90
CA VAL A 485 -22.42 43.87 10.59
C VAL A 485 -21.85 42.53 11.07
N ASN A 486 -20.53 42.36 10.95
CA ASN A 486 -19.79 41.15 11.33
C ASN A 486 -20.05 39.88 10.47
N ALA A 487 -20.84 39.97 9.39
CA ALA A 487 -21.07 38.85 8.48
C ALA A 487 -19.78 38.27 7.87
N ALA A 488 -18.80 39.13 7.56
CA ALA A 488 -17.49 38.71 7.05
C ALA A 488 -16.68 37.89 8.08
N ALA A 489 -16.75 38.25 9.37
CA ALA A 489 -16.10 37.50 10.44
C ALA A 489 -16.74 36.12 10.62
N PHE A 490 -18.06 36.03 10.47
CA PHE A 490 -18.76 34.75 10.47
C PHE A 490 -18.40 33.88 9.26
N SER A 491 -18.25 34.48 8.07
CA SER A 491 -17.76 33.77 6.87
C SER A 491 -16.36 33.15 7.12
N MET A 492 -15.44 33.92 7.70
CA MET A 492 -14.11 33.43 8.09
C MET A 492 -14.19 32.29 9.12
N PHE A 493 -15.07 32.41 10.10
CA PHE A 493 -15.29 31.37 11.10
C PHE A 493 -15.74 30.05 10.45
N LEU A 494 -16.72 30.10 9.53
CA LEU A 494 -17.20 28.91 8.83
C LEU A 494 -16.10 28.25 7.98
N ASP A 495 -15.25 29.05 7.34
CA ASP A 495 -14.12 28.54 6.56
C ASP A 495 -13.11 27.82 7.45
N ARG A 496 -12.73 28.43 8.57
CA ARG A 496 -11.83 27.81 9.55
C ARG A 496 -12.42 26.55 10.14
N LEU A 497 -13.71 26.57 10.48
CA LEU A 497 -14.41 25.38 10.95
C LEU A 497 -14.38 24.27 9.89
N SER A 498 -14.43 24.60 8.60
CA SER A 498 -14.39 23.62 7.49
C SER A 498 -12.99 23.14 7.08
N ASP A 499 -11.93 23.79 7.59
CA ASP A 499 -10.54 23.53 7.17
C ASP A 499 -9.92 22.29 7.82
N THR A 500 -10.66 21.60 8.70
CA THR A 500 -10.19 20.38 9.36
C THR A 500 -10.75 19.13 8.67
N ARG A 501 -10.07 18.00 8.84
CA ARG A 501 -10.48 16.74 8.22
C ARG A 501 -11.79 16.23 8.82
N ASN A 502 -11.92 16.37 10.14
CA ASN A 502 -13.05 15.86 10.91
C ASN A 502 -14.34 16.63 10.66
N THR A 503 -14.26 17.91 10.33
CA THR A 503 -15.47 18.73 10.08
C THR A 503 -16.03 18.55 8.66
N ARG A 504 -15.29 17.86 7.78
CA ARG A 504 -15.80 17.41 6.47
C ARG A 504 -16.63 16.12 6.56
N HIS A 505 -16.79 15.55 7.76
CA HIS A 505 -17.64 14.37 7.98
C HIS A 505 -19.12 14.72 7.76
N PRO A 506 -19.92 13.85 7.10
CA PRO A 506 -21.33 14.12 6.81
C PRO A 506 -22.16 14.44 8.06
N ASP A 507 -22.00 13.69 9.15
CA ASP A 507 -22.81 13.88 10.37
C ASP A 507 -22.55 15.23 11.05
N PHE A 508 -21.28 15.66 11.14
CA PHE A 508 -20.95 16.97 11.68
C PHE A 508 -21.45 18.09 10.76
N LYS A 509 -21.32 17.89 9.45
CA LYS A 509 -21.85 18.80 8.44
C LYS A 509 -23.38 18.94 8.53
N GLU A 510 -24.10 17.85 8.82
CA GLU A 510 -25.56 17.86 9.02
C GLU A 510 -25.95 18.65 10.28
N GLN A 511 -25.24 18.48 11.39
CA GLN A 511 -25.47 19.26 12.61
C GLN A 511 -25.25 20.76 12.38
N VAL A 512 -24.14 21.14 11.76
CA VAL A 512 -23.85 22.55 11.43
C VAL A 512 -24.88 23.09 10.44
N SER A 513 -25.33 22.26 9.49
CA SER A 513 -26.39 22.63 8.54
C SER A 513 -27.70 22.97 9.25
N ALA A 514 -28.16 22.11 10.16
CA ALA A 514 -29.37 22.34 10.94
C ALA A 514 -29.28 23.63 11.77
N TRP A 515 -28.11 23.87 12.37
CA TRP A 515 -27.85 25.10 13.11
C TRP A 515 -27.85 26.35 12.21
N LEU A 516 -27.25 26.29 11.02
CA LEU A 516 -27.31 27.39 10.05
C LEU A 516 -28.74 27.70 9.61
N MET A 517 -29.58 26.68 9.37
CA MET A 517 -31.00 26.90 9.06
C MET A 517 -31.74 27.60 10.21
N ARG A 518 -31.39 27.28 11.47
CA ARG A 518 -31.93 27.99 12.63
C ARG A 518 -31.53 29.46 12.66
N LEU A 519 -30.29 29.79 12.31
CA LEU A 519 -29.81 31.19 12.19
C LEU A 519 -30.48 31.94 11.04
N ALA A 520 -30.86 31.26 9.96
CA ALA A 520 -31.53 31.89 8.84
C ALA A 520 -32.92 32.43 9.25
N GLU A 521 -33.68 31.64 10.03
CA GLU A 521 -35.00 32.04 10.52
C GLU A 521 -34.95 33.04 11.68
N ASP A 522 -33.86 33.07 12.44
CA ASP A 522 -33.75 33.80 13.69
C ASP A 522 -32.74 34.95 13.65
N SER A 523 -33.24 36.17 13.40
CA SER A 523 -32.38 37.36 13.25
C SER A 523 -31.62 37.74 14.53
N ALA A 524 -32.21 37.57 15.71
CA ALA A 524 -31.57 37.95 16.98
C ALA A 524 -30.44 36.97 17.36
N LEU A 525 -30.68 35.68 17.12
CA LEU A 525 -29.65 34.65 17.32
C LEU A 525 -28.51 34.81 16.30
N ARG A 526 -28.83 35.12 15.05
CA ARG A 526 -27.84 35.38 13.99
C ARG A 526 -26.95 36.58 14.31
N GLU A 527 -27.53 37.69 14.75
CA GLU A 527 -26.76 38.88 15.16
C GLU A 527 -25.78 38.54 16.29
N THR A 528 -26.26 37.82 17.31
CA THR A 528 -25.41 37.36 18.44
C THR A 528 -24.29 36.43 17.96
N ALA A 529 -24.60 35.47 17.08
CA ALA A 529 -23.60 34.57 16.52
C ALA A 529 -22.52 35.33 15.72
N PHE A 530 -22.89 36.37 14.96
CA PHE A 530 -21.94 37.19 14.21
C PHE A 530 -21.03 38.01 15.14
N ILE A 531 -21.55 38.50 16.27
CA ILE A 531 -20.74 39.19 17.30
C ILE A 531 -19.72 38.23 17.93
N ILE A 532 -20.13 37.00 18.27
CA ILE A 532 -19.24 35.99 18.83
C ILE A 532 -18.12 35.63 17.83
N ALA A 533 -18.46 35.46 16.55
CA ALA A 533 -17.48 35.21 15.49
C ALA A 533 -16.46 36.35 15.34
N MET A 534 -16.90 37.60 15.48
CA MET A 534 -16.01 38.76 15.47
C MET A 534 -15.03 38.73 16.64
N GLY A 535 -15.51 38.45 17.86
CA GLY A 535 -14.66 38.30 19.06
C GLY A 535 -13.57 37.24 18.87
N ALA A 536 -13.93 36.10 18.28
CA ALA A 536 -13.01 35.00 17.97
C ALA A 536 -11.98 35.34 16.88
N THR A 537 -12.31 36.25 15.97
CA THR A 537 -11.41 36.72 14.91
C THR A 537 -10.44 37.79 15.41
N ILE A 538 -10.85 38.59 16.41
CA ILE A 538 -10.04 39.66 17.02
C ILE A 538 -9.05 39.11 18.06
N SER A 539 -9.40 38.08 18.82
CA SER A 539 -8.45 37.47 19.75
C SER A 539 -7.32 36.80 18.95
N CYS A 540 -6.08 37.24 19.13
CA CYS A 540 -4.90 36.72 18.43
C CYS A 540 -4.60 35.22 18.65
N GLU A 541 -5.40 34.53 19.45
CA GLU A 541 -5.38 33.08 19.62
C GLU A 541 -6.52 32.49 18.78
N ASP A 542 -6.20 31.54 17.90
CA ASP A 542 -7.13 30.86 17.00
C ASP A 542 -8.20 30.04 17.77
N ARG A 543 -9.21 30.72 18.34
CA ARG A 543 -10.21 30.15 19.26
C ARG A 543 -11.50 29.74 18.54
N VAL A 544 -11.40 28.89 17.51
CA VAL A 544 -12.58 28.46 16.71
C VAL A 544 -13.50 27.54 17.53
N THR A 545 -12.93 26.62 18.30
CA THR A 545 -13.64 25.73 19.24
C THR A 545 -14.44 26.50 20.29
N LEU A 546 -13.80 27.46 20.96
CA LEU A 546 -14.45 28.31 21.95
C LEU A 546 -15.58 29.13 21.33
N ALA A 547 -15.37 29.70 20.14
CA ALA A 547 -16.40 30.46 19.43
C ALA A 547 -17.61 29.58 19.10
N TYR A 548 -17.36 28.36 18.61
CA TYR A 548 -18.42 27.39 18.33
C TYR A 548 -19.19 27.01 19.60
N HIS A 549 -18.50 26.78 20.72
CA HIS A 549 -19.11 26.52 22.01
C HIS A 549 -19.97 27.69 22.51
N GLN A 550 -19.44 28.92 22.46
CA GLN A 550 -20.17 30.14 22.84
C GLN A 550 -21.42 30.35 21.98
N MET A 551 -21.37 29.99 20.70
CA MET A 551 -22.53 30.04 19.81
C MET A 551 -23.61 29.02 20.17
N GLN A 552 -23.21 27.81 20.59
CA GLN A 552 -24.13 26.81 21.12
C GLN A 552 -24.78 27.29 22.43
N GLU A 553 -23.98 27.85 23.34
CA GLU A 553 -24.50 28.46 24.57
C GLU A 553 -25.49 29.60 24.28
N ALA A 554 -25.17 30.49 23.34
CA ALA A 554 -26.06 31.57 22.93
C ALA A 554 -27.40 31.06 22.36
N THR A 555 -27.41 29.90 21.71
CA THR A 555 -28.65 29.25 21.24
C THR A 555 -29.54 28.87 22.43
N LEU A 556 -28.96 28.28 23.49
CA LEU A 556 -29.68 27.95 24.71
C LEU A 556 -30.15 29.19 25.48
N VAL A 557 -29.34 30.26 25.54
CA VAL A 557 -29.75 31.56 26.11
C VAL A 557 -31.02 32.04 25.41
N HIS A 558 -31.03 31.97 24.08
CA HIS A 558 -32.15 32.48 23.31
C HIS A 558 -33.43 31.64 23.44
N ASP A 559 -33.29 30.32 23.53
CA ASP A 559 -34.43 29.42 23.82
C ASP A 559 -34.97 29.64 25.25
N ALA A 560 -34.09 29.93 26.21
CA ALA A 560 -34.46 30.32 27.57
C ALA A 560 -35.19 31.67 27.62
N GLU A 561 -34.75 32.68 26.87
CA GLU A 561 -35.41 33.98 26.76
C GLU A 561 -36.84 33.87 26.20
N ARG A 562 -37.07 32.94 25.26
CA ARG A 562 -38.39 32.63 24.71
C ARG A 562 -39.27 31.76 25.61
N GLY A 563 -38.69 31.22 26.69
CA GLY A 563 -39.40 30.42 27.68
C GLY A 563 -39.60 28.96 27.34
N ALA A 564 -38.72 28.37 26.53
CA ALA A 564 -38.74 26.93 26.24
C ALA A 564 -38.63 26.07 27.53
N PHE A 565 -37.96 26.58 28.57
CA PHE A 565 -37.60 25.82 29.77
C PHE A 565 -38.45 26.10 31.02
N ASP A 566 -39.49 26.94 30.95
CA ASP A 566 -40.24 27.42 32.14
C ASP A 566 -40.91 26.30 32.95
N SER A 567 -41.41 25.29 32.26
CA SER A 567 -42.04 24.11 32.84
C SER A 567 -41.11 22.89 32.87
N HIS A 568 -39.88 23.02 32.36
CA HIS A 568 -38.96 21.90 32.12
C HIS A 568 -37.56 22.18 32.71
N LEU A 569 -37.51 22.61 33.97
CA LEU A 569 -36.26 22.91 34.67
C LEU A 569 -35.31 21.71 34.71
N ALA A 570 -35.84 20.48 34.79
CA ALA A 570 -35.02 19.27 34.74
C ALA A 570 -34.25 19.14 33.42
N GLU A 571 -34.87 19.48 32.29
CA GLU A 571 -34.24 19.44 30.96
C GLU A 571 -33.15 20.52 30.85
N LEU A 572 -33.39 21.72 31.38
CA LEU A 572 -32.40 22.79 31.45
C LEU A 572 -31.18 22.41 32.30
N ILE A 573 -31.40 21.75 33.45
CA ILE A 573 -30.30 21.29 34.31
C ILE A 573 -29.46 20.24 33.57
N MET A 574 -30.11 19.30 32.89
CA MET A 574 -29.39 18.29 32.09
C MET A 574 -28.63 18.92 30.92
N ALA A 575 -29.22 19.88 30.20
CA ALA A 575 -28.54 20.66 29.17
C ALA A 575 -27.34 21.43 29.74
N GLY A 576 -27.50 22.06 30.91
CA GLY A 576 -26.41 22.75 31.61
C GLY A 576 -25.26 21.81 32.00
N ARG A 577 -25.56 20.59 32.46
CA ARG A 577 -24.54 19.56 32.73
C ARG A 577 -23.76 19.18 31.48
N GLU A 578 -24.45 19.02 30.35
CA GLU A 578 -23.77 18.74 29.08
C GLU A 578 -22.88 19.90 28.63
N ILE A 579 -23.36 21.14 28.68
CA ILE A 579 -22.56 22.33 28.34
C ILE A 579 -21.34 22.45 29.25
N PHE A 580 -21.50 22.22 30.56
CA PHE A 580 -20.38 22.19 31.50
C PHE A 580 -19.32 21.15 31.10
N ARG A 581 -19.74 19.93 30.76
CA ARG A 581 -18.82 18.87 30.30
C ARG A 581 -18.10 19.29 29.02
N LEU A 582 -18.80 19.91 28.07
CA LEU A 582 -18.21 20.40 26.83
C LEU A 582 -17.20 21.53 27.08
N GLU A 583 -17.44 22.43 28.04
CA GLU A 583 -16.48 23.46 28.44
C GLU A 583 -15.20 22.84 29.01
N GLN A 584 -15.32 21.78 29.84
CA GLN A 584 -14.15 21.05 30.33
C GLN A 584 -13.39 20.35 29.19
N ILE A 585 -14.10 19.78 28.20
CA ILE A 585 -13.49 19.15 27.02
C ILE A 585 -12.75 20.20 26.16
N GLU A 586 -13.29 21.40 26.01
CA GLU A 586 -12.64 22.52 25.31
C GLU A 586 -11.31 22.89 25.98
N SER A 587 -11.31 23.03 27.30
CA SER A 587 -10.10 23.31 28.08
C SER A 587 -9.03 22.21 27.93
N LEU A 588 -9.45 20.95 27.94
CA LEU A 588 -8.56 19.80 27.72
C LEU A 588 -8.00 19.76 26.28
N ALA A 589 -8.85 20.02 25.28
CA ALA A 589 -8.43 20.09 23.89
C ALA A 589 -7.38 21.20 23.69
N ARG A 590 -7.59 22.36 24.33
CA ARG A 590 -6.64 23.49 24.33
C ARG A 590 -5.33 23.16 25.03
N GLU A 591 -5.35 22.36 26.10
CA GLU A 591 -4.12 21.90 26.76
C GLU A 591 -3.34 20.94 25.85
N LYS A 592 -4.05 20.02 25.19
CA LYS A 592 -3.47 18.99 24.34
C LYS A 592 -2.91 19.54 23.02
N VAL A 593 -3.64 20.45 22.35
CA VAL A 593 -3.22 21.01 21.05
C VAL A 593 -1.90 21.77 21.12
N LYS A 594 -1.54 22.31 22.30
CA LYS A 594 -0.23 22.97 22.53
C LYS A 594 0.95 22.01 22.37
N ARG A 595 0.72 20.70 22.47
CA ARG A 595 1.73 19.64 22.33
C ARG A 595 1.75 19.04 20.91
N LEU A 596 0.86 19.50 20.02
CA LEU A 596 0.66 18.94 18.67
C LEU A 596 1.02 19.99 17.60
N PHE A 597 1.67 19.55 16.53
CA PHE A 597 2.14 20.41 15.46
C PHE A 597 1.10 20.63 14.36
N PHE A 598 0.40 19.59 13.93
CA PHE A 598 -0.41 19.61 12.72
C PHE A 598 -1.90 19.42 13.01
N ILE A 599 -2.24 18.72 14.09
CA ILE A 599 -3.63 18.53 14.51
C ILE A 599 -4.21 19.86 15.01
N ASP A 600 -5.45 20.11 14.62
CA ASP A 600 -6.20 21.31 15.00
C ASP A 600 -6.95 21.13 16.32
N GLU A 601 -7.19 22.21 17.04
CA GLU A 601 -7.94 22.20 18.30
C GLU A 601 -9.36 21.65 18.11
N VAL A 602 -10.00 21.98 16.98
CA VAL A 602 -11.34 21.45 16.63
C VAL A 602 -11.29 19.93 16.49
N GLU A 603 -10.23 19.37 15.91
CA GLU A 603 -10.11 17.92 15.75
C GLU A 603 -9.94 17.21 17.11
N VAL A 604 -9.16 17.80 18.02
CA VAL A 604 -8.97 17.26 19.37
C VAL A 604 -10.26 17.35 20.18
N PHE A 605 -10.94 18.50 20.12
CA PHE A 605 -12.22 18.73 20.79
C PHE A 605 -13.29 17.73 20.32
N LEU A 606 -13.48 17.58 19.00
CA LEU A 606 -14.43 16.62 18.44
C LEU A 606 -14.01 15.17 18.75
N GLY A 607 -12.70 14.89 18.81
CA GLY A 607 -12.15 13.60 19.22
C GLY A 607 -12.54 13.22 20.65
N PHE A 608 -12.29 14.10 21.62
CA PHE A 608 -12.70 13.89 23.01
C PHE A 608 -14.23 13.82 23.15
N GLN A 609 -14.95 14.75 22.51
CA GLN A 609 -16.42 14.80 22.55
C GLN A 609 -17.04 13.48 22.05
N ASN A 610 -16.53 12.93 20.94
CA ASN A 610 -17.05 11.70 20.38
C ASN A 610 -16.66 10.46 21.20
N GLN A 611 -15.38 10.33 21.58
CA GLN A 611 -14.88 9.17 22.33
C GLN A 611 -15.43 9.10 23.75
N LEU A 612 -15.67 10.24 24.40
CA LEU A 612 -16.22 10.31 25.76
C LEU A 612 -17.75 10.41 25.79
N ARG A 613 -18.43 10.37 24.63
CA ARG A 613 -19.89 10.56 24.52
C ARG A 613 -20.69 9.64 25.43
N GLU A 614 -20.41 8.34 25.37
CA GLU A 614 -21.13 7.34 26.18
C GLU A 614 -20.75 7.44 27.66
N SER A 615 -19.47 7.65 27.96
CA SER A 615 -19.00 7.71 29.34
C SER A 615 -19.44 8.97 30.10
N LEU A 616 -19.57 10.09 29.38
CA LEU A 616 -20.03 11.39 29.90
C LEU A 616 -21.50 11.68 29.57
N SER A 617 -22.25 10.72 29.04
CA SER A 617 -23.68 10.87 28.69
C SER A 617 -24.00 12.15 27.91
N LEU A 618 -23.29 12.41 26.81
CA LEU A 618 -23.52 13.58 25.95
C LEU A 618 -24.65 13.29 24.95
N THR A 619 -25.87 13.75 25.22
CA THR A 619 -27.09 13.39 24.45
C THR A 619 -27.39 14.30 23.27
N THR A 620 -26.83 15.51 23.23
CA THR A 620 -27.07 16.48 22.16
C THR A 620 -26.49 16.06 20.78
N MET A 621 -25.81 14.90 20.66
CA MET A 621 -25.04 14.51 19.47
C MET A 621 -25.52 13.20 18.80
N THR A 622 -25.34 13.12 17.47
CA THR A 622 -25.73 11.98 16.63
C THR A 622 -24.94 10.69 16.93
N GLN A 623 -25.57 9.55 16.67
CA GLN A 623 -25.28 8.28 17.34
C GLN A 623 -24.08 7.46 16.84
N ASP A 624 -23.37 7.79 15.74
CA ASP A 624 -22.36 6.83 15.24
C ASP A 624 -21.17 7.42 14.45
N MET A 625 -20.28 8.12 15.15
CA MET A 625 -18.95 8.45 14.63
C MET A 625 -17.90 7.40 15.06
N ARG A 626 -18.17 6.10 14.87
CA ARG A 626 -17.40 4.96 15.46
C ARG A 626 -15.95 4.78 14.98
N PHE A 627 -15.51 5.49 13.94
CA PHE A 627 -14.19 5.27 13.32
C PHE A 627 -13.26 6.48 13.42
N TYR A 628 -13.29 7.18 14.56
CA TYR A 628 -12.39 8.30 14.87
C TYR A 628 -11.12 7.81 15.57
N ASN A 629 -10.13 7.33 14.80
CA ASN A 629 -8.74 7.35 15.24
C ASN A 629 -8.18 8.75 14.97
N VAL A 630 -8.45 9.69 15.87
CA VAL A 630 -7.71 10.97 15.87
C VAL A 630 -6.30 10.64 16.33
N SER A 631 -5.38 10.53 15.37
CA SER A 631 -3.93 10.50 15.64
C SER A 631 -3.65 11.56 16.70
N GLY A 632 -3.15 11.19 17.88
CA GLY A 632 -2.80 12.14 18.94
C GLY A 632 -3.62 12.10 20.23
N ILE A 633 -4.81 11.49 20.26
CA ILE A 633 -5.52 11.18 21.52
C ILE A 633 -5.25 9.72 21.87
N THR A 634 -4.61 9.49 23.02
CA THR A 634 -4.30 8.15 23.53
C THR A 634 -5.39 7.66 24.46
N GLU A 635 -5.47 6.35 24.69
CA GLU A 635 -6.38 5.76 25.69
C GLU A 635 -6.16 6.36 27.08
N SER A 636 -4.91 6.60 27.47
CA SER A 636 -4.59 7.28 28.74
C SER A 636 -5.10 8.73 28.79
N ASP A 637 -5.12 9.46 27.67
CA ASP A 637 -5.68 10.82 27.65
C ASP A 637 -7.20 10.78 27.87
N LEU A 638 -7.89 9.75 27.33
CA LEU A 638 -9.33 9.56 27.50
C LEU A 638 -9.67 9.23 28.96
N ASP A 639 -8.93 8.30 29.57
CA ASP A 639 -9.14 7.92 30.97
C ASP A 639 -8.93 9.11 31.92
N GLU A 640 -7.85 9.87 31.71
CA GLU A 640 -7.57 11.06 32.52
C GLU A 640 -8.65 12.14 32.33
N ALA A 641 -9.05 12.40 31.07
CA ALA A 641 -10.10 13.36 30.76
C ALA A 641 -11.43 12.99 31.41
N GLU A 642 -11.84 11.73 31.31
CA GLU A 642 -13.08 11.23 31.91
C GLU A 642 -13.11 11.47 33.42
N ILE A 643 -12.07 11.03 34.13
CA ILE A 643 -11.99 11.14 35.59
C ILE A 643 -12.00 12.62 36.00
N ARG A 644 -11.21 13.45 35.31
CA ARG A 644 -11.08 14.87 35.61
C ARG A 644 -12.42 15.60 35.43
N ILE A 645 -13.18 15.30 34.37
CA ILE A 645 -14.49 15.91 34.11
C ILE A 645 -15.51 15.45 35.15
N LYS A 646 -15.58 14.15 35.47
CA LYS A 646 -16.52 13.62 36.47
C LYS A 646 -16.29 14.22 37.86
N ILE A 647 -15.03 14.37 38.27
CA ILE A 647 -14.66 15.03 39.53
C ILE A 647 -15.02 16.52 39.49
N ALA A 648 -14.71 17.22 38.40
CA ALA A 648 -15.03 18.63 38.25
C ALA A 648 -16.55 18.87 38.31
N GLU A 649 -17.36 18.03 37.68
CA GLU A 649 -18.83 18.18 37.72
C GLU A 649 -19.37 17.95 39.13
N ASN A 650 -18.88 16.96 39.86
CA ASN A 650 -19.32 16.72 41.23
C ASN A 650 -18.95 17.85 42.20
N ARG A 651 -17.86 18.59 41.93
CA ARG A 651 -17.36 19.64 42.82
C ARG A 651 -17.86 21.04 42.45
N ASP A 652 -17.81 21.37 41.16
CA ASP A 652 -17.87 22.75 40.68
C ASP A 652 -19.19 23.08 39.96
N PHE A 653 -19.93 22.06 39.46
CA PHE A 653 -21.16 22.27 38.67
C PHE A 653 -22.21 23.12 39.40
N HIS A 654 -22.38 22.92 40.71
CA HIS A 654 -23.34 23.68 41.50
C HIS A 654 -23.09 25.20 41.45
N LYS A 655 -21.82 25.60 41.61
CA LYS A 655 -21.42 27.01 41.54
C LYS A 655 -21.48 27.53 40.11
N TRP A 656 -21.07 26.70 39.16
CA TRP A 656 -21.09 27.04 37.74
C TRP A 656 -22.51 27.32 37.25
N PHE A 657 -23.48 26.46 37.57
CA PHE A 657 -24.87 26.61 37.14
C PHE A 657 -25.52 27.88 37.70
N ALA A 658 -25.17 28.26 38.94
CA ALA A 658 -25.65 29.49 39.55
C ALA A 658 -25.25 30.73 38.75
N LEU A 659 -24.09 30.72 38.11
CA LEU A 659 -23.58 31.82 37.28
C LEU A 659 -23.98 31.72 35.80
N TRP A 660 -24.64 30.64 35.39
CA TRP A 660 -24.88 30.34 33.99
C TRP A 660 -25.97 31.24 33.37
N GLY A 661 -25.66 31.85 32.22
CA GLY A 661 -26.50 32.87 31.58
C GLY A 661 -27.93 32.43 31.25
N PRO A 662 -28.15 31.27 30.58
CA PRO A 662 -29.49 30.76 30.29
C PRO A 662 -30.34 30.58 31.56
N TRP A 663 -29.72 30.14 32.66
CA TRP A 663 -30.42 30.00 33.94
C TRP A 663 -30.92 31.35 34.47
N HIS A 664 -30.11 32.41 34.37
CA HIS A 664 -30.54 33.76 34.75
C HIS A 664 -31.76 34.24 33.96
N LYS A 665 -31.81 33.94 32.65
CA LYS A 665 -32.97 34.29 31.81
C LYS A 665 -34.24 33.54 32.18
N VAL A 666 -34.12 32.29 32.59
CA VAL A 666 -35.25 31.55 33.15
C VAL A 666 -35.65 32.13 34.52
N LEU A 667 -34.69 32.44 35.40
CA LEU A 667 -34.93 33.05 36.71
C LEU A 667 -35.71 34.36 36.63
N GLU A 668 -35.30 35.25 35.71
CA GLU A 668 -35.98 36.52 35.42
C GLU A 668 -37.49 36.33 35.14
N ARG A 669 -37.88 35.16 34.60
CA ARG A 669 -39.25 34.87 34.16
C ARG A 669 -40.03 34.02 35.16
N ILE A 670 -39.41 33.03 35.79
CA ILE A 670 -40.09 32.13 36.73
C ILE A 670 -40.18 32.66 38.16
N ALA A 671 -39.28 33.59 38.54
CA ALA A 671 -39.16 34.16 39.88
C ALA A 671 -38.75 35.65 39.82
N PRO A 672 -39.59 36.52 39.22
CA PRO A 672 -39.23 37.92 38.93
C PRO A 672 -39.07 38.79 40.19
N GLU A 673 -39.74 38.44 41.30
CA GLU A 673 -39.64 39.18 42.56
C GLU A 673 -38.30 38.87 43.25
N GLU A 674 -37.98 37.59 43.42
CA GLU A 674 -36.71 37.14 43.99
C GLU A 674 -35.50 37.62 43.17
N TRP A 675 -35.61 37.64 41.84
CA TRP A 675 -34.57 38.19 40.96
C TRP A 675 -34.34 39.70 41.21
N ARG A 676 -35.41 40.49 41.34
CA ARG A 676 -35.33 41.93 41.57
C ARG A 676 -34.72 42.25 42.93
N GLU A 677 -35.11 41.51 43.97
CA GLU A 677 -34.55 41.67 45.32
C GLU A 677 -33.05 41.36 45.34
N MET A 678 -32.61 40.35 44.60
CA MET A 678 -31.19 40.02 44.49
C MET A 678 -30.38 41.07 43.77
N MET A 679 -30.88 41.55 42.63
CA MET A 679 -30.18 42.59 41.89
C MET A 679 -30.07 43.87 42.71
N ALA A 680 -31.05 44.15 43.57
CA ALA A 680 -30.96 45.22 44.57
C ALA A 680 -29.91 44.93 45.65
N LYS A 681 -29.87 43.72 46.23
CA LYS A 681 -28.81 43.31 47.18
C LYS A 681 -27.41 43.37 46.57
N ARG A 682 -27.27 42.95 45.30
CA ARG A 682 -26.02 43.03 44.56
C ARG A 682 -25.58 44.49 44.41
N ALA A 683 -26.48 45.38 44.02
CA ALA A 683 -26.18 46.81 43.94
C ALA A 683 -25.78 47.38 45.31
N GLU A 684 -26.47 47.02 46.39
CA GLU A 684 -26.14 47.43 47.75
C GLU A 684 -24.74 46.95 48.19
N CYS A 685 -24.38 45.70 47.91
CA CYS A 685 -23.05 45.17 48.21
C CYS A 685 -21.93 45.89 47.43
N ILE A 686 -22.22 46.44 46.24
CA ILE A 686 -21.24 47.15 45.41
C ILE A 686 -21.14 48.63 45.81
N GLU A 687 -22.25 49.25 46.19
CA GLU A 687 -22.33 50.66 46.59
C GLU A 687 -21.82 50.92 48.03
N THR A 688 -21.76 49.88 48.86
CA THR A 688 -21.28 49.97 50.25
C THR A 688 -19.74 49.92 50.35
N ASP A 689 -19.19 50.51 51.42
CA ASP A 689 -17.75 50.49 51.74
C ASP A 689 -17.19 49.05 51.91
N GLU A 690 -18.04 48.02 51.96
CA GLU A 690 -17.66 46.62 52.14
C GLU A 690 -16.92 46.04 50.91
N TYR A 691 -17.39 46.33 49.69
CA TYR A 691 -16.69 45.91 48.46
C TYR A 691 -15.30 46.51 48.40
N GLN A 692 -15.20 47.82 48.64
CA GLN A 692 -13.93 48.53 48.59
C GLN A 692 -13.01 48.21 49.75
N SER A 693 -13.55 47.91 50.93
CA SER A 693 -12.78 47.38 52.05
C SER A 693 -12.21 45.99 51.76
N ARG A 694 -12.95 45.10 51.08
CA ARG A 694 -12.47 43.77 50.69
C ARG A 694 -11.37 43.84 49.64
N VAL A 695 -11.56 44.68 48.62
CA VAL A 695 -10.54 44.93 47.59
C VAL A 695 -9.27 45.50 48.22
N ASN A 696 -9.39 46.50 49.10
CA ASN A 696 -8.24 47.08 49.80
C ASN A 696 -7.53 46.05 50.69
N ALA A 697 -8.26 45.20 51.41
CA ALA A 697 -7.68 44.16 52.26
C ALA A 697 -6.92 43.09 51.44
N GLU A 698 -7.43 42.71 50.26
CA GLU A 698 -6.75 41.75 49.37
C GLU A 698 -5.46 42.35 48.78
N LEU A 699 -5.51 43.63 48.36
CA LEU A 699 -4.35 44.34 47.83
C LEU A 699 -3.26 44.56 48.89
N GLU A 700 -3.66 44.86 50.13
CA GLU A 700 -2.75 44.93 51.28
C GLU A 700 -2.12 43.57 51.60
N ALA A 701 -2.90 42.49 51.57
CA ALA A 701 -2.41 41.13 51.83
C ALA A 701 -1.41 40.65 50.77
N LEU A 702 -1.57 41.07 49.52
CA LEU A 702 -0.66 40.75 48.41
C LEU A 702 0.52 41.73 48.29
N GLY A 703 0.52 42.84 49.03
CA GLY A 703 1.59 43.84 49.04
C GLY A 703 1.71 44.65 47.75
N ILE A 704 0.63 44.75 46.96
CA ILE A 704 0.58 45.38 45.63
C ILE A 704 -0.37 46.58 45.58
N ALA A 705 -0.63 47.21 46.72
CA ALA A 705 -1.49 48.39 46.82
C ALA A 705 -0.95 49.57 45.99
N GLY A 706 -1.78 50.17 45.15
CA GLY A 706 -1.45 51.34 44.31
C GLY A 706 -1.12 51.03 42.84
N ASP A 707 -1.19 49.77 42.40
CA ASP A 707 -1.15 49.40 40.98
C ASP A 707 -2.59 49.38 40.40
N PRO A 708 -2.94 50.26 39.43
CA PRO A 708 -4.27 50.32 38.83
C PRO A 708 -4.73 49.03 38.16
N ASP A 709 -3.80 48.20 37.68
CA ASP A 709 -4.14 46.91 37.06
C ASP A 709 -4.38 45.83 38.12
N ALA A 710 -3.62 45.85 39.22
CA ALA A 710 -3.86 44.97 40.37
C ALA A 710 -5.21 45.30 41.05
N GLU A 711 -5.51 46.58 41.23
CA GLU A 711 -6.81 47.07 41.75
C GLU A 711 -7.97 46.59 40.88
N ARG A 712 -7.81 46.66 39.55
CA ARG A 712 -8.82 46.17 38.60
C ARG A 712 -9.03 44.66 38.70
N MET A 713 -7.95 43.88 38.81
CA MET A 713 -8.05 42.42 38.92
C MET A 713 -8.63 41.97 40.26
N ALA A 714 -8.22 42.57 41.38
CA ALA A 714 -8.77 42.29 42.71
C ALA A 714 -10.27 42.68 42.76
N GLY A 715 -10.62 43.85 42.24
CA GLY A 715 -12.02 44.28 42.10
C GLY A 715 -12.88 43.28 41.32
N MET A 716 -12.40 42.80 40.16
CA MET A 716 -13.13 41.78 39.38
C MET A 716 -13.30 40.47 40.16
N ARG A 717 -12.26 40.00 40.85
CA ARG A 717 -12.31 38.75 41.63
C ARG A 717 -13.31 38.84 42.78
N ILE A 718 -13.24 39.90 43.59
CA ILE A 718 -14.17 40.12 44.71
C ILE A 718 -15.62 40.27 44.21
N MET A 719 -15.82 40.92 43.06
CA MET A 719 -17.14 41.04 42.44
C MET A 719 -17.66 39.65 42.03
N GLU A 720 -16.80 38.80 41.47
CA GLU A 720 -17.15 37.44 41.10
C GLU A 720 -17.49 36.58 42.33
N GLU A 721 -16.74 36.69 43.42
CA GLU A 721 -17.04 36.00 44.69
C GLU A 721 -18.39 36.41 45.28
N ILE A 722 -18.69 37.71 45.31
CA ILE A 722 -19.98 38.24 45.78
C ILE A 722 -21.11 37.71 44.89
N ASN A 723 -20.96 37.82 43.56
CA ASN A 723 -21.93 37.26 42.63
C ASN A 723 -22.15 35.77 42.88
N GLN A 724 -21.08 34.96 42.98
CA GLN A 724 -21.16 33.53 43.25
C GLN A 724 -22.00 33.23 44.49
N THR A 725 -21.77 33.94 45.60
CA THR A 725 -22.57 33.75 46.82
C THR A 725 -24.06 34.08 46.62
N LEU A 726 -24.38 35.27 46.09
CA LEU A 726 -25.76 35.71 45.90
C LEU A 726 -26.54 34.84 44.91
N PHE A 727 -25.93 34.49 43.79
CA PHE A 727 -26.56 33.65 42.77
C PHE A 727 -26.77 32.21 43.27
N THR A 728 -25.84 31.67 44.06
CA THR A 728 -25.97 30.31 44.62
C THR A 728 -27.14 30.24 45.61
N GLU A 729 -27.26 31.20 46.53
CA GLU A 729 -28.35 31.23 47.52
C GLU A 729 -29.73 31.24 46.86
N ILE A 730 -29.90 32.00 45.77
CA ILE A 730 -31.20 32.08 45.08
C ILE A 730 -31.51 30.85 44.27
N MET A 731 -30.49 30.32 43.60
CA MET A 731 -30.63 29.07 42.89
C MET A 731 -31.14 27.97 43.84
N GLU A 732 -30.51 27.79 45.01
CA GLU A 732 -30.93 26.79 46.00
C GLU A 732 -32.39 27.01 46.47
N ASN A 733 -32.75 28.25 46.79
CA ASN A 733 -34.10 28.60 47.22
C ASN A 733 -35.17 28.25 46.17
N ILE A 734 -34.89 28.52 44.89
CA ILE A 734 -35.82 28.27 43.80
C ILE A 734 -35.89 26.78 43.45
N LEU A 735 -34.75 26.09 43.44
CA LEU A 735 -34.69 24.64 43.21
C LEU A 735 -35.44 23.86 44.30
N LEU A 736 -35.37 24.32 45.57
CA LEU A 736 -36.16 23.77 46.67
C LEU A 736 -37.65 23.99 46.47
N LYS A 737 -38.07 25.22 46.11
CA LYS A 737 -39.49 25.56 45.84
C LYS A 737 -40.09 24.74 44.69
N LYS A 738 -39.28 24.31 43.73
CA LYS A 738 -39.71 23.61 42.51
C LYS A 738 -39.47 22.08 42.55
N GLU A 739 -39.05 21.54 43.69
CA GLU A 739 -38.80 20.10 43.90
C GLU A 739 -37.74 19.47 42.96
N VAL A 740 -36.85 20.28 42.38
CA VAL A 740 -35.79 19.84 41.46
C VAL A 740 -34.38 19.88 42.09
N SER A 741 -34.29 20.21 43.39
CA SER A 741 -33.02 20.28 44.13
C SER A 741 -32.21 18.97 44.10
N SER A 742 -32.88 17.81 43.99
CA SER A 742 -32.21 16.51 43.87
C SER A 742 -31.38 16.36 42.59
N LEU A 743 -31.70 17.11 41.53
CA LEU A 743 -30.97 17.07 40.26
C LEU A 743 -29.62 17.80 40.32
N MET A 744 -29.34 18.54 41.41
CA MET A 744 -28.07 19.23 41.64
C MET A 744 -27.09 18.47 42.54
N SER A 745 -27.44 17.26 42.99
CA SER A 745 -26.51 16.43 43.76
C SER A 745 -25.31 15.95 42.94
N ALA A 746 -24.32 15.38 43.62
CA ALA A 746 -23.27 14.60 42.97
C ALA A 746 -23.92 13.57 42.03
N TYR A 747 -23.60 13.67 40.75
CA TYR A 747 -24.23 12.88 39.69
C TYR A 747 -23.39 11.64 39.38
N TRP A 748 -22.07 11.79 39.38
CA TRP A 748 -21.12 10.70 39.17
C TRP A 748 -20.74 10.04 40.50
N ARG A 749 -20.49 8.73 40.47
CA ARG A 749 -20.09 7.93 41.64
C ARG A 749 -18.63 7.55 41.60
#